data_AF-A0A0P0NDE6-F1
#
_entry.id   AF-A0A0P0NDE6-F1
#
_cell.length_a   1.000
_cell.length_b   1.000
_cell.length_c   1.000
_cell.angle_alpha   90.00
_cell.angle_beta   90.00
_cell.angle_gamma   90.00
#
_symmetry.space_group_name_H-M   'P 1'
#
loop_
_entity.id
_entity.type
_entity.pdbx_description
1 polymer ?
#
loop_
_entity_poly.entity_id
_entity_poly.type
_entity_poly.pdbx_seq_one_letter_code
_entity_poly.pdbx_strand_id
1 'polypeptide(L)'
;MKQLMPAKLFLGCCLLFTLASSPTFAKELYISVKGNDNNPGTKEKPLASFKKAQLMARKINEALTVYVRGGTYYLTAPIIFTREDDRSVKTAVVYKAFPGEQVKVSAGKPLQLTWESFSAGIKKAKVADEIAFDQLFVNGKQQRMARYPNYNPAIRFFGGASADAISPERVKSWKHPEGGFVHALHKHEWGGYQYEIIGKDEQGKLALNGGFQNNRQLGMHDKYRFVENIFEELDTAGEWYFDKKDKTLYLYPEKGVDLSKTLLEVAQLKSLFEFRGTAAQPVRNIRLEGMELSHTLRTFMETKEPLLRSDWTIYRGGAVVMEGAENCVISNCFFNSVGGNAVFMSNYNRNNVVTGCHILNAGASGVCFVGDPAAVRSPSFEYGQFVPLKDMDLEKGPKTNNYPANCSVENTLMQGLGSVEKQVAGVEISMSMDIKVSHNTIYDVPRAGINISEGTWGGHLIAYNDVYDTVLESGDHGAFNSWGRDRFWHPDYASMAEIAKNNPELIKADVIKPIVIHDNRFRCDHGWDIDLDDGSGNYHIYNNVCLNGGLKLREGFFRTVENNVILNNSFHPHVWFKNSGDVFKHNVVMRPYYPIRVEDWGKEVDYNLFPDQDALLQAQKAGTDVHSIFGDPQFIHPEKGDYRVKASSPALKVGFKNFSTDQFGVTSASLKALVRPVKLPVIVSDGKSDEVVYYHFLGAKVKNLNTLGERSATGMATETGVLILEVPEKSILHGLLQENDVLLMCSNQQISNWNELAKVQGGFKAGQKVPISIFRNQSLKKMEVLIK
;
A
#
# COMPACT_ATOMS: atom_id res chain seq x y z
N MET A 1 64.81 17.69 46.34
CA MET A 1 64.64 17.89 47.80
C MET A 1 63.39 17.14 48.24
N LYS A 2 63.54 16.19 49.19
CA LYS A 2 62.54 15.49 50.03
C LYS A 2 61.26 14.94 49.35
N GLN A 3 61.16 13.61 49.18
CA GLN A 3 60.49 12.63 50.08
C GLN A 3 58.96 12.62 49.87
N LEU A 4 58.25 11.50 49.72
CA LEU A 4 58.22 10.34 50.63
C LEU A 4 57.83 9.01 49.93
N MET A 5 58.20 7.95 50.64
CA MET A 5 58.20 6.50 50.38
C MET A 5 56.82 5.79 50.50
N PRO A 6 56.75 4.47 50.14
CA PRO A 6 55.53 3.74 49.77
C PRO A 6 54.91 2.89 50.91
N ALA A 7 53.70 2.37 50.72
CA ALA A 7 53.09 1.39 51.63
C ALA A 7 52.37 0.23 50.92
N LYS A 8 52.41 -0.91 51.62
CA LYS A 8 52.18 -2.29 51.20
C LYS A 8 50.71 -2.71 51.10
N LEU A 9 50.54 -3.79 50.34
CA LEU A 9 49.42 -4.74 50.28
C LEU A 9 49.20 -5.47 51.63
N PHE A 10 47.94 -5.63 52.07
CA PHE A 10 47.50 -6.76 52.92
C PHE A 10 45.98 -7.03 52.79
N LEU A 11 45.68 -8.32 52.96
CA LEU A 11 44.49 -9.12 52.64
C LEU A 11 43.32 -8.95 53.63
N GLY A 12 42.06 -9.12 53.17
CA GLY A 12 40.88 -9.26 54.03
C GLY A 12 39.70 -9.95 53.34
N CYS A 13 39.28 -11.10 53.87
CA CYS A 13 38.25 -12.02 53.39
C CYS A 13 36.87 -11.40 53.13
N CYS A 14 36.23 -11.79 52.01
CA CYS A 14 34.77 -11.79 51.86
C CYS A 14 34.30 -13.17 51.38
N LEU A 15 33.43 -13.79 52.18
CA LEU A 15 32.71 -15.02 51.84
C LEU A 15 31.96 -14.85 50.51
N LEU A 16 32.24 -15.74 49.56
CA LEU A 16 31.46 -15.96 48.37
C LEU A 16 30.12 -16.62 48.75
N PHE A 17 29.04 -15.84 48.80
CA PHE A 17 27.70 -16.37 48.56
C PHE A 17 27.55 -16.57 47.04
N THR A 18 27.89 -17.77 46.55
CA THR A 18 27.51 -18.20 45.20
C THR A 18 26.00 -18.43 45.18
N LEU A 19 25.25 -17.39 44.84
CA LEU A 19 23.89 -17.54 44.30
C LEU A 19 24.03 -18.19 42.92
N ALA A 20 23.95 -19.52 42.90
CA ALA A 20 23.74 -20.28 41.68
C ALA A 20 22.37 -19.89 41.10
N SER A 21 22.35 -18.92 40.20
CA SER A 21 21.24 -18.72 39.28
C SER A 21 21.26 -19.88 38.29
N SER A 22 20.55 -20.96 38.60
CA SER A 22 20.26 -22.00 37.62
C SER A 22 19.61 -21.34 36.40
N PRO A 23 20.09 -21.54 35.17
CA PRO A 23 19.37 -21.12 33.99
C PRO A 23 18.03 -21.87 34.01
N THR A 24 16.93 -21.16 34.21
CA THR A 24 15.60 -21.72 34.06
C THR A 24 15.42 -22.04 32.57
N PHE A 25 15.68 -23.29 32.19
CA PHE A 25 15.36 -23.78 30.85
C PHE A 25 13.85 -23.64 30.64
N ALA A 26 13.45 -23.04 29.52
CA ALA A 26 12.05 -22.99 29.13
C ALA A 26 11.53 -24.43 29.02
N LYS A 27 10.33 -24.68 29.52
CA LYS A 27 9.66 -25.97 29.34
C LYS A 27 9.42 -26.19 27.86
N GLU A 28 9.47 -27.44 27.43
CA GLU A 28 9.34 -27.80 26.02
C GLU A 28 8.09 -28.64 25.79
N LEU A 29 7.38 -28.35 24.70
CA LEU A 29 6.38 -29.22 24.10
C LEU A 29 6.72 -29.45 22.64
N TYR A 30 6.32 -30.60 22.12
CA TYR A 30 6.60 -31.00 20.74
C TYR A 30 5.31 -31.36 20.02
N ILE A 31 5.14 -30.85 18.80
CA ILE A 31 4.07 -31.21 17.87
C ILE A 31 4.70 -31.90 16.65
N SER A 32 4.10 -32.99 16.16
CA SER A 32 4.54 -33.70 14.95
C SER A 32 3.34 -34.16 14.14
N VAL A 33 3.44 -34.15 12.81
CA VAL A 33 2.43 -34.78 11.92
C VAL A 33 2.28 -36.29 12.16
N LYS A 34 3.26 -36.93 12.82
CA LYS A 34 3.21 -38.34 13.27
C LYS A 34 2.85 -38.47 14.76
N GLY A 35 2.54 -37.36 15.44
CA GLY A 35 2.22 -37.32 16.86
C GLY A 35 0.80 -37.80 17.17
N ASN A 36 0.43 -37.72 18.45
CA ASN A 36 -0.90 -38.06 18.94
C ASN A 36 -1.29 -37.12 20.08
N ASP A 37 -2.50 -36.57 20.08
CA ASP A 37 -2.96 -35.60 21.10
C ASP A 37 -3.24 -36.21 22.49
N ASN A 38 -3.12 -37.53 22.61
CA ASN A 38 -3.08 -38.24 23.90
C ASN A 38 -1.66 -38.37 24.46
N ASN A 39 -0.63 -38.03 23.69
CA ASN A 39 0.75 -38.06 24.15
C ASN A 39 1.04 -36.93 25.17
N PRO A 40 2.09 -37.07 26.00
CA PRO A 40 2.51 -36.02 26.94
C PRO A 40 3.16 -34.80 26.26
N GLY A 41 3.42 -34.84 24.96
CA GLY A 41 4.05 -33.74 24.22
C GLY A 41 5.56 -33.63 24.42
N THR A 42 6.23 -34.73 24.77
CA THR A 42 7.70 -34.81 24.80
C THR A 42 8.26 -35.01 23.39
N LYS A 43 9.57 -34.90 23.23
CA LYS A 43 10.25 -35.11 21.94
C LYS A 43 10.00 -36.51 21.36
N GLU A 44 9.98 -37.53 22.21
CA GLU A 44 9.77 -38.94 21.86
C GLU A 44 8.29 -39.27 21.65
N LYS A 45 7.39 -38.58 22.37
CA LYS A 45 5.94 -38.72 22.26
C LYS A 45 5.30 -37.35 22.03
N PRO A 46 5.41 -36.80 20.80
CA PRO A 46 4.89 -35.48 20.48
C PRO A 46 3.37 -35.48 20.34
N LEU A 47 2.77 -34.31 20.55
CA LEU A 47 1.37 -34.01 20.23
C LEU A 47 1.14 -34.04 18.72
N ALA A 48 -0.10 -34.17 18.27
CA ALA A 48 -0.47 -34.10 16.86
C ALA A 48 -0.81 -32.67 16.42
N SER A 49 -1.43 -31.86 17.29
CA SER A 49 -2.04 -30.58 16.89
C SER A 49 -1.57 -29.35 17.69
N PHE A 50 -1.61 -28.19 17.01
CA PHE A 50 -1.48 -26.87 17.63
C PHE A 50 -2.53 -26.64 18.72
N LYS A 51 -3.77 -27.09 18.48
CA LYS A 51 -4.87 -26.88 19.44
C LYS A 51 -4.58 -27.59 20.76
N LYS A 52 -4.10 -28.83 20.71
CA LYS A 52 -3.75 -29.56 21.93
C LYS A 52 -2.56 -28.92 22.65
N ALA A 53 -1.54 -28.49 21.90
CA ALA A 53 -0.39 -27.78 22.47
C ALA A 53 -0.81 -26.48 23.17
N GLN A 54 -1.71 -25.70 22.57
CA GLN A 54 -2.29 -24.50 23.19
C GLN A 54 -2.99 -24.83 24.51
N LEU A 55 -3.88 -25.84 24.53
CA LEU A 55 -4.59 -26.25 25.75
C LEU A 55 -3.64 -26.74 26.85
N MET A 56 -2.53 -27.38 26.49
CA MET A 56 -1.49 -27.77 27.45
C MET A 56 -0.69 -26.57 27.93
N ALA A 57 -0.35 -25.65 27.03
CA ALA A 57 0.34 -24.41 27.35
C ALA A 57 -0.42 -23.66 28.44
N ARG A 58 -1.76 -23.52 28.35
CA ARG A 58 -2.59 -22.84 29.36
C ARG A 58 -2.41 -23.34 30.80
N LYS A 59 -1.91 -24.57 30.97
CA LYS A 59 -1.67 -25.20 32.29
C LYS A 59 -0.22 -25.08 32.77
N ILE A 60 0.67 -24.53 31.95
CA ILE A 60 2.10 -24.33 32.22
C ILE A 60 2.30 -22.88 32.67
N ASN A 61 2.98 -22.70 33.81
CA ASN A 61 3.20 -21.38 34.44
C ASN A 61 4.67 -20.93 34.35
N GLU A 62 5.43 -21.58 33.47
CA GLU A 62 6.83 -21.31 33.15
C GLU A 62 6.95 -20.82 31.71
N ALA A 63 8.08 -20.23 31.34
CA ALA A 63 8.39 -19.96 29.93
C ALA A 63 8.32 -21.26 29.12
N LEU A 64 7.72 -21.20 27.93
CA LEU A 64 7.38 -22.39 27.15
C LEU A 64 7.84 -22.25 25.70
N THR A 65 8.52 -23.27 25.20
CA THR A 65 8.76 -23.44 23.77
C THR A 65 7.95 -24.62 23.24
N VAL A 66 7.10 -24.36 22.26
CA VAL A 66 6.39 -25.39 21.49
C VAL A 66 7.14 -25.58 20.17
N TYR A 67 7.93 -26.66 20.11
CA TYR A 67 8.62 -27.08 18.90
C TYR A 67 7.68 -27.79 17.93
N VAL A 68 7.60 -27.30 16.71
CA VAL A 68 6.81 -27.90 15.62
C VAL A 68 7.77 -28.66 14.71
N ARG A 69 7.58 -29.97 14.60
CA ARG A 69 8.42 -30.85 13.76
C ARG A 69 8.04 -30.70 12.28
N GLY A 70 8.95 -31.07 11.39
CA GLY A 70 8.79 -30.91 9.95
C GLY A 70 7.58 -31.67 9.40
N GLY A 71 6.87 -31.01 8.49
CA GLY A 71 5.66 -31.53 7.86
C GLY A 71 4.64 -30.44 7.54
N THR A 72 3.53 -30.86 6.93
CA THR A 72 2.40 -29.99 6.61
C THR A 72 1.26 -30.22 7.60
N TYR A 73 0.86 -29.16 8.28
CA TYR A 73 -0.22 -29.12 9.27
C TYR A 73 -1.43 -28.45 8.64
N TYR A 74 -2.37 -29.25 8.15
CA TYR A 74 -3.65 -28.77 7.63
C TYR A 74 -4.59 -28.42 8.79
N LEU A 75 -4.94 -27.15 8.90
CA LEU A 75 -5.86 -26.65 9.91
C LEU A 75 -7.31 -26.81 9.43
N THR A 76 -8.17 -27.33 10.30
CA THR A 76 -9.62 -27.38 10.08
C THR A 76 -10.35 -26.19 10.70
N ALA A 77 -9.67 -25.44 11.58
CA ALA A 77 -10.11 -24.18 12.15
C ALA A 77 -8.89 -23.33 12.55
N PRO A 78 -9.01 -21.99 12.59
CA PRO A 78 -7.93 -21.13 13.06
C PRO A 78 -7.50 -21.44 14.50
N ILE A 79 -6.23 -21.25 14.80
CA ILE A 79 -5.72 -21.29 16.18
C ILE A 79 -5.97 -19.92 16.82
N ILE A 80 -6.99 -19.87 17.68
CA ILE A 80 -7.44 -18.63 18.33
C ILE A 80 -6.84 -18.52 19.73
N PHE A 81 -5.92 -17.57 19.92
CA PHE A 81 -5.41 -17.15 21.22
C PHE A 81 -6.39 -16.18 21.87
N THR A 82 -6.82 -16.47 23.08
CA THR A 82 -7.75 -15.64 23.86
C THR A 82 -7.09 -15.16 25.15
N ARG A 83 -7.84 -14.46 26.00
CA ARG A 83 -7.38 -14.07 27.34
C ARG A 83 -6.85 -15.23 28.20
N GLU A 84 -7.27 -16.47 27.93
CA GLU A 84 -6.74 -17.67 28.61
C GLU A 84 -5.29 -17.98 28.23
N ASP A 85 -4.81 -17.47 27.09
CA ASP A 85 -3.45 -17.67 26.60
C ASP A 85 -2.49 -16.54 27.02
N ASP A 86 -3.00 -15.47 27.65
CA ASP A 86 -2.24 -14.31 28.10
C ASP A 86 -1.08 -14.71 29.04
N ARG A 87 0.12 -14.19 28.77
CA ARG A 87 1.34 -14.48 29.51
C ARG A 87 2.00 -13.23 30.07
N SER A 88 2.77 -13.43 31.14
CA SER A 88 3.79 -12.47 31.56
C SER A 88 5.07 -12.67 30.74
N VAL A 89 5.99 -11.71 30.78
CA VAL A 89 7.32 -11.86 30.13
C VAL A 89 8.06 -13.11 30.64
N LYS A 90 7.93 -13.46 31.93
CA LYS A 90 8.57 -14.64 32.54
C LYS A 90 7.94 -15.97 32.12
N THR A 91 6.74 -15.93 31.54
CA THR A 91 5.95 -17.11 31.16
C THR A 91 5.60 -17.10 29.67
N ALA A 92 6.34 -16.32 28.88
CA ALA A 92 6.14 -16.19 27.44
C ALA A 92 6.14 -17.55 26.74
N VAL A 93 5.35 -17.65 25.66
CA VAL A 93 5.25 -18.88 24.86
C VAL A 93 5.71 -18.62 23.42
N VAL A 94 6.52 -19.53 22.90
CA VAL A 94 7.02 -19.49 21.53
C VAL A 94 6.60 -20.74 20.79
N TYR A 95 5.83 -20.60 19.71
CA TYR A 95 5.57 -21.67 18.74
C TYR A 95 6.59 -21.53 17.61
N LYS A 96 7.53 -22.46 17.52
CA LYS A 96 8.65 -22.37 16.56
C LYS A 96 8.86 -23.66 15.80
N ALA A 97 9.22 -23.54 14.53
CA ALA A 97 9.73 -24.66 13.77
C ALA A 97 10.95 -25.28 14.46
N PHE A 98 11.04 -26.62 14.42
CA PHE A 98 12.19 -27.33 14.95
C PHE A 98 13.42 -27.01 14.09
N PRO A 99 14.60 -26.73 14.70
CA PRO A 99 15.77 -26.30 13.95
C PRO A 99 16.13 -27.24 12.79
N GLY A 100 16.27 -26.66 11.59
CA GLY A 100 16.61 -27.40 10.37
C GLY A 100 15.46 -28.17 9.71
N GLU A 101 14.25 -28.15 10.29
CA GLU A 101 13.06 -28.80 9.72
C GLU A 101 12.13 -27.77 9.08
N GLN A 102 11.51 -28.14 7.95
CA GLN A 102 10.53 -27.29 7.25
C GLN A 102 9.12 -27.55 7.77
N VAL A 103 8.46 -26.51 8.26
CA VAL A 103 7.09 -26.58 8.82
C VAL A 103 6.17 -25.73 7.99
N LYS A 104 5.14 -26.35 7.41
CA LYS A 104 4.07 -25.65 6.70
C LYS A 104 2.77 -25.74 7.49
N VAL A 105 2.21 -24.61 7.90
CA VAL A 105 0.87 -24.50 8.46
C VAL A 105 -0.06 -24.02 7.34
N SER A 106 -1.04 -24.84 7.01
CA SER A 106 -1.87 -24.64 5.82
C SER A 106 -3.34 -24.55 6.17
N ALA A 107 -4.02 -23.57 5.57
CA ALA A 107 -5.47 -23.45 5.56
C ALA A 107 -6.10 -24.26 4.42
N GLY A 108 -5.29 -25.07 3.73
CA GLY A 108 -5.73 -25.93 2.64
C GLY A 108 -6.32 -27.25 3.11
N LYS A 109 -6.99 -27.93 2.18
CA LYS A 109 -7.42 -29.31 2.29
C LYS A 109 -6.89 -30.09 1.09
N PRO A 110 -6.12 -31.18 1.31
CA PRO A 110 -5.68 -32.03 0.22
C PRO A 110 -6.87 -32.80 -0.38
N LEU A 111 -6.91 -32.92 -1.70
CA LEU A 111 -7.93 -33.66 -2.44
C LEU A 111 -7.35 -34.95 -3.01
N GLN A 112 -8.10 -36.05 -2.87
CA GLN A 112 -7.84 -37.31 -3.54
C GLN A 112 -8.89 -37.49 -4.64
N LEU A 113 -8.46 -37.39 -5.89
CA LEU A 113 -9.34 -37.32 -7.04
C LEU A 113 -9.00 -38.41 -8.05
N THR A 114 -10.04 -39.01 -8.62
CA THR A 114 -9.94 -39.90 -9.78
C THR A 114 -10.24 -39.09 -11.04
N TRP A 115 -9.24 -38.95 -11.90
CA TRP A 115 -9.32 -38.10 -13.09
C TRP A 115 -9.80 -38.86 -14.32
N GLU A 116 -10.72 -38.22 -15.05
CA GLU A 116 -11.21 -38.67 -16.36
C GLU A 116 -10.88 -37.63 -17.42
N SER A 117 -10.76 -38.05 -18.68
CA SER A 117 -10.71 -37.12 -19.80
C SER A 117 -12.08 -36.48 -20.02
N PHE A 118 -12.11 -35.17 -20.21
CA PHE A 118 -13.35 -34.44 -20.57
C PHE A 118 -13.34 -34.04 -22.05
N SER A 119 -12.31 -33.33 -22.49
CA SER A 119 -12.12 -32.89 -23.88
C SER A 119 -10.62 -32.80 -24.19
N ALA A 120 -10.23 -32.27 -25.36
CA ALA A 120 -8.83 -32.10 -25.71
C ALA A 120 -8.10 -31.19 -24.70
N GLY A 121 -7.20 -31.78 -23.91
CA GLY A 121 -6.42 -31.07 -22.89
C GLY A 121 -7.07 -30.99 -21.50
N ILE A 122 -8.40 -31.04 -21.40
CA ILE A 122 -9.12 -30.87 -20.11
C ILE A 122 -9.41 -32.21 -19.45
N LYS A 123 -9.12 -32.27 -18.14
CA LYS A 123 -9.44 -33.38 -17.25
C LYS A 123 -10.56 -32.98 -16.29
N LYS A 124 -11.35 -33.95 -15.84
CA LYS A 124 -12.38 -33.73 -14.82
C LYS A 124 -12.31 -34.77 -13.70
N ALA A 125 -12.77 -34.40 -12.51
CA ALA A 125 -12.92 -35.31 -11.38
C ALA A 125 -14.08 -34.90 -10.48
N LYS A 126 -14.73 -35.87 -9.83
CA LYS A 126 -15.74 -35.59 -8.79
C LYS A 126 -15.06 -35.25 -7.48
N VAL A 127 -15.51 -34.17 -6.84
CA VAL A 127 -15.13 -33.80 -5.48
C VAL A 127 -16.21 -34.33 -4.54
N ALA A 128 -15.87 -35.36 -3.76
CA ALA A 128 -16.85 -36.04 -2.90
C ALA A 128 -17.23 -35.21 -1.66
N ASP A 129 -16.35 -34.31 -1.23
CA ASP A 129 -16.55 -33.47 -0.07
C ASP A 129 -17.54 -32.32 -0.34
N GLU A 130 -18.33 -31.94 0.67
CA GLU A 130 -19.13 -30.70 0.66
C GLU A 130 -18.23 -29.48 0.92
N ILE A 131 -17.42 -29.12 -0.06
CA ILE A 131 -16.48 -28.01 0.03
C ILE A 131 -16.74 -26.99 -1.07
N ALA A 132 -16.61 -25.72 -0.71
CA ALA A 132 -16.46 -24.61 -1.64
C ALA A 132 -15.04 -24.09 -1.52
N PHE A 133 -14.45 -23.74 -2.65
CA PHE A 133 -13.11 -23.16 -2.71
C PHE A 133 -12.99 -22.30 -3.95
N ASP A 134 -12.12 -21.32 -3.86
CA ASP A 134 -11.84 -20.38 -4.94
C ASP A 134 -10.34 -20.26 -5.26
N GLN A 135 -9.55 -21.17 -4.68
CA GLN A 135 -8.13 -21.36 -4.98
C GLN A 135 -7.81 -22.84 -5.05
N LEU A 136 -7.05 -23.22 -6.07
CA LEU A 136 -6.54 -24.56 -6.31
C LEU A 136 -5.02 -24.50 -6.43
N PHE A 137 -4.34 -25.45 -5.81
CA PHE A 137 -2.89 -25.59 -5.87
C PHE A 137 -2.52 -26.97 -6.40
N VAL A 138 -1.57 -27.02 -7.33
CA VAL A 138 -1.00 -28.22 -7.95
C VAL A 138 0.46 -28.27 -7.54
N ASN A 139 0.85 -29.22 -6.67
CA ASN A 139 2.21 -29.33 -6.12
C ASN A 139 2.71 -27.99 -5.52
N GLY A 140 1.85 -27.31 -4.76
CA GLY A 140 2.14 -26.02 -4.14
C GLY A 140 2.08 -24.80 -5.08
N LYS A 141 1.89 -24.98 -6.40
CA LYS A 141 1.72 -23.89 -7.35
C LYS A 141 0.24 -23.54 -7.52
N GLN A 142 -0.13 -22.30 -7.20
CA GLN A 142 -1.48 -21.78 -7.41
C GLN A 142 -1.86 -21.83 -8.90
N GLN A 143 -3.02 -22.41 -9.20
CA GLN A 143 -3.63 -22.45 -10.53
C GLN A 143 -4.63 -21.30 -10.69
N ARG A 144 -4.90 -20.91 -11.94
CA ARG A 144 -5.82 -19.80 -12.24
C ARG A 144 -7.22 -20.33 -12.49
N MET A 145 -8.23 -19.63 -11.98
CA MET A 145 -9.59 -19.89 -12.47
C MET A 145 -9.64 -19.59 -13.97
N ALA A 146 -10.43 -20.37 -14.70
CA ALA A 146 -10.77 -20.12 -16.09
C ALA A 146 -11.18 -18.66 -16.27
N ARG A 147 -10.47 -17.91 -17.12
CA ARG A 147 -10.62 -16.47 -17.22
C ARG A 147 -10.48 -15.93 -18.64
N TYR A 148 -11.09 -14.77 -18.85
CA TYR A 148 -10.88 -13.99 -20.06
C TYR A 148 -10.52 -12.53 -19.76
N PRO A 149 -9.50 -11.96 -20.42
CA PRO A 149 -8.54 -12.65 -21.30
C PRO A 149 -7.64 -13.64 -20.55
N ASN A 150 -7.05 -14.56 -21.32
CA ASN A 150 -6.00 -15.45 -20.85
C ASN A 150 -4.82 -14.69 -20.24
N TYR A 151 -4.29 -15.21 -19.14
CA TYR A 151 -3.21 -14.56 -18.42
C TYR A 151 -1.88 -14.58 -19.20
N ASN A 152 -1.30 -13.40 -19.36
CA ASN A 152 0.03 -13.13 -19.88
C ASN A 152 0.73 -12.10 -18.98
N PRO A 153 1.80 -12.48 -18.26
CA PRO A 153 2.50 -11.59 -17.32
C PRO A 153 3.18 -10.39 -18.01
N ALA A 154 3.34 -10.40 -19.34
CA ALA A 154 3.87 -9.26 -20.08
C ALA A 154 2.86 -8.11 -20.23
N ILE A 155 1.57 -8.36 -19.95
CA ILE A 155 0.52 -7.34 -20.00
C ILE A 155 0.45 -6.66 -18.63
N ARG A 156 0.52 -5.32 -18.63
CA ARG A 156 0.53 -4.49 -17.42
C ARG A 156 -0.64 -4.79 -16.48
N PHE A 157 -1.88 -4.61 -16.94
CA PHE A 157 -3.06 -4.69 -16.08
C PHE A 157 -3.58 -6.13 -15.99
N PHE A 158 -3.68 -6.64 -14.76
CA PHE A 158 -4.17 -7.97 -14.38
C PHE A 158 -3.50 -9.16 -15.10
N GLY A 159 -2.36 -8.93 -15.75
CA GLY A 159 -1.77 -9.86 -16.71
C GLY A 159 -2.71 -10.19 -17.87
N GLY A 160 -3.63 -9.30 -18.25
CA GLY A 160 -4.62 -9.55 -19.29
C GLY A 160 -5.95 -8.91 -18.95
N ALA A 161 -6.30 -7.84 -19.65
CA ALA A 161 -7.56 -7.14 -19.44
C ALA A 161 -8.11 -6.65 -20.79
N SER A 162 -9.43 -6.63 -20.94
CA SER A 162 -10.08 -6.19 -22.17
C SER A 162 -11.44 -5.55 -21.93
N ALA A 163 -11.79 -4.60 -22.81
CA ALA A 163 -13.10 -3.97 -22.84
C ALA A 163 -14.22 -4.98 -23.15
N ASP A 164 -13.94 -6.01 -23.96
CA ASP A 164 -14.90 -7.02 -24.36
C ASP A 164 -15.09 -8.15 -23.33
N ALA A 165 -14.44 -8.07 -22.16
CA ALA A 165 -14.55 -9.09 -21.11
C ALA A 165 -15.99 -9.31 -20.61
N ILE A 166 -16.84 -8.28 -20.75
CA ILE A 166 -18.26 -8.33 -20.39
C ILE A 166 -19.16 -7.88 -21.56
N SER A 167 -18.70 -8.04 -22.82
CA SER A 167 -19.53 -7.68 -23.97
C SER A 167 -20.78 -8.56 -24.08
N PRO A 168 -21.91 -8.03 -24.58
CA PRO A 168 -23.12 -8.83 -24.81
C PRO A 168 -22.87 -10.09 -25.63
N GLU A 169 -22.01 -10.01 -26.65
CA GLU A 169 -21.67 -11.14 -27.53
C GLU A 169 -21.00 -12.26 -26.74
N ARG A 170 -20.05 -11.90 -25.87
CA ARG A 170 -19.34 -12.86 -25.02
C ARG A 170 -20.26 -13.44 -23.95
N VAL A 171 -20.95 -12.59 -23.21
CA VAL A 171 -21.85 -13.01 -22.12
C VAL A 171 -22.96 -13.93 -22.63
N LYS A 172 -23.46 -13.72 -23.86
CA LYS A 172 -24.45 -14.62 -24.49
C LYS A 172 -23.93 -16.05 -24.68
N SER A 173 -22.63 -16.23 -24.90
CA SER A 173 -22.02 -17.55 -25.08
C SER A 173 -21.97 -18.39 -23.80
N TRP A 174 -21.96 -17.75 -22.62
CA TRP A 174 -21.87 -18.43 -21.33
C TRP A 174 -23.19 -19.09 -20.94
N LYS A 175 -23.21 -20.37 -20.54
CA LYS A 175 -24.48 -21.01 -20.15
C LYS A 175 -24.91 -20.64 -18.74
N HIS A 176 -23.98 -20.72 -17.79
CA HIS A 176 -24.22 -20.50 -16.36
C HIS A 176 -23.11 -19.63 -15.77
N PRO A 177 -23.13 -18.31 -16.00
CA PRO A 177 -22.08 -17.42 -15.52
C PRO A 177 -22.20 -17.07 -14.02
N GLU A 178 -23.27 -17.52 -13.35
CA GLU A 178 -23.51 -17.28 -11.93
C GLU A 178 -22.37 -17.82 -11.05
N GLY A 179 -21.92 -17.00 -10.09
CA GLY A 179 -20.76 -17.30 -9.25
C GLY A 179 -19.41 -17.01 -9.91
N GLY A 180 -19.40 -16.55 -11.16
CA GLY A 180 -18.25 -15.92 -11.80
C GLY A 180 -17.92 -14.57 -11.18
N PHE A 181 -16.73 -14.04 -11.46
CA PHE A 181 -16.32 -12.72 -10.99
C PHE A 181 -15.94 -11.81 -12.15
N VAL A 182 -16.33 -10.53 -12.07
CA VAL A 182 -15.78 -9.44 -12.87
C VAL A 182 -14.81 -8.67 -11.99
N HIS A 183 -13.58 -8.56 -12.45
CA HIS A 183 -12.54 -7.74 -11.83
C HIS A 183 -12.24 -6.57 -12.76
N ALA A 184 -12.10 -5.37 -12.20
CA ALA A 184 -11.79 -4.18 -12.97
C ALA A 184 -10.90 -3.23 -12.17
N LEU A 185 -10.15 -2.37 -12.86
CA LEU A 185 -9.62 -1.18 -12.21
C LEU A 185 -10.75 -0.19 -11.91
N HIS A 186 -10.52 0.67 -10.92
CA HIS A 186 -11.33 1.88 -10.73
C HIS A 186 -11.33 2.72 -12.02
N LYS A 187 -12.41 3.46 -12.29
CA LYS A 187 -12.58 4.27 -13.52
C LYS A 187 -11.41 5.21 -13.85
N HIS A 188 -10.69 5.65 -12.82
CA HIS A 188 -9.53 6.54 -12.91
C HIS A 188 -8.22 5.87 -12.45
N GLU A 189 -8.21 4.53 -12.41
CA GLU A 189 -7.05 3.70 -12.02
C GLU A 189 -6.62 3.82 -10.55
N TRP A 190 -7.41 4.50 -9.70
CA TRP A 190 -7.17 4.66 -8.26
C TRP A 190 -7.53 3.42 -7.42
N GLY A 191 -7.18 2.22 -7.90
CA GLY A 191 -7.48 0.95 -7.24
C GLY A 191 -8.26 -0.02 -8.10
N GLY A 192 -9.00 -0.92 -7.46
CA GLY A 192 -9.78 -1.98 -8.13
C GLY A 192 -11.20 -2.10 -7.62
N TYR A 193 -12.02 -2.77 -8.43
CA TYR A 193 -13.38 -3.20 -8.12
C TYR A 193 -13.57 -4.66 -8.48
N GLN A 194 -14.40 -5.33 -7.69
CA GLN A 194 -14.72 -6.73 -7.88
C GLN A 194 -16.22 -6.93 -7.70
N TYR A 195 -16.79 -7.73 -8.61
CA TYR A 195 -18.21 -8.02 -8.68
C TYR A 195 -18.41 -9.52 -8.85
N GLU A 196 -19.32 -10.09 -8.06
CA GLU A 196 -19.87 -11.41 -8.31
C GLU A 196 -20.96 -11.31 -9.37
N ILE A 197 -20.96 -12.26 -10.31
CA ILE A 197 -22.01 -12.42 -11.31
C ILE A 197 -23.15 -13.22 -10.69
N ILE A 198 -24.34 -12.63 -10.61
CA ILE A 198 -25.55 -13.29 -10.09
C ILE A 198 -26.40 -13.89 -11.21
N GLY A 199 -26.15 -13.48 -12.45
CA GLY A 199 -26.82 -14.01 -13.63
C GLY A 199 -26.66 -13.09 -14.83
N LYS A 200 -27.41 -13.37 -15.89
CA LYS A 200 -27.48 -12.55 -17.09
C LYS A 200 -28.89 -12.47 -17.65
N ASP A 201 -29.18 -11.43 -18.41
CA ASP A 201 -30.40 -11.33 -19.21
C ASP A 201 -30.23 -11.90 -20.64
N GLU A 202 -31.33 -11.96 -21.40
CA GLU A 202 -31.35 -12.44 -22.79
C GLU A 202 -30.53 -11.55 -23.74
N GLN A 203 -30.33 -10.29 -23.36
CA GLN A 203 -29.55 -9.32 -24.12
C GLN A 203 -28.05 -9.44 -23.86
N GLY A 204 -27.62 -10.31 -22.92
CA GLY A 204 -26.21 -10.51 -22.59
C GLY A 204 -25.66 -9.49 -21.59
N LYS A 205 -26.53 -8.82 -20.82
CA LYS A 205 -26.11 -7.95 -19.72
C LYS A 205 -26.03 -8.76 -18.43
N LEU A 206 -24.94 -8.59 -17.69
CA LEU A 206 -24.74 -9.24 -16.39
C LEU A 206 -25.52 -8.52 -15.27
N ALA A 207 -26.09 -9.31 -14.37
CA ALA A 207 -26.50 -8.88 -13.05
C ALA A 207 -25.30 -9.04 -12.10
N LEU A 208 -24.85 -7.95 -11.48
CA LEU A 208 -23.63 -7.90 -10.68
C LEU A 208 -23.92 -7.49 -9.24
N ASN A 209 -23.22 -8.11 -8.28
CA ASN A 209 -23.18 -7.69 -6.88
C ASN A 209 -21.74 -7.45 -6.44
N GLY A 210 -21.44 -6.24 -5.99
CA GLY A 210 -20.07 -5.84 -5.66
C GLY A 210 -19.82 -4.35 -5.88
N GLY A 211 -18.56 -4.00 -6.10
CA GLY A 211 -18.15 -2.61 -6.32
C GLY A 211 -17.96 -1.80 -5.03
N PHE A 212 -17.64 -2.48 -3.93
CA PHE A 212 -17.45 -1.87 -2.60
C PHE A 212 -15.98 -1.84 -2.15
N GLN A 213 -15.05 -2.33 -2.97
CA GLN A 213 -13.61 -2.45 -2.66
C GLN A 213 -12.82 -1.14 -2.84
N ASN A 214 -13.51 -0.09 -3.26
CA ASN A 214 -12.94 1.24 -3.40
C ASN A 214 -13.91 2.24 -2.81
N ASN A 215 -13.39 3.07 -1.91
CA ASN A 215 -14.19 4.04 -1.18
C ASN A 215 -14.60 5.23 -2.07
N ARG A 216 -13.86 5.47 -3.15
CA ARG A 216 -14.19 6.43 -4.20
C ARG A 216 -15.15 5.79 -5.20
N GLN A 217 -16.46 5.93 -4.98
CA GLN A 217 -17.49 5.15 -5.69
C GLN A 217 -17.80 5.62 -7.12
N LEU A 218 -16.84 5.50 -8.06
CA LEU A 218 -17.02 5.90 -9.48
C LEU A 218 -17.16 4.71 -10.45
N GLY A 219 -17.06 3.48 -9.95
CA GLY A 219 -17.31 2.25 -10.71
C GLY A 219 -16.15 1.79 -11.60
N MET A 220 -16.39 0.68 -12.32
CA MET A 220 -15.37 -0.03 -13.08
C MET A 220 -14.87 0.71 -14.34
N HIS A 221 -13.57 0.61 -14.61
CA HIS A 221 -12.92 1.12 -15.83
C HIS A 221 -13.43 0.44 -17.10
N ASP A 222 -13.61 1.16 -18.20
CA ASP A 222 -14.18 0.67 -19.48
C ASP A 222 -13.34 -0.32 -20.29
N LYS A 223 -12.13 -0.65 -19.85
CA LYS A 223 -11.14 -1.39 -20.66
C LYS A 223 -10.34 -2.37 -19.83
N TYR A 224 -9.93 -1.94 -18.64
CA TYR A 224 -9.11 -2.77 -17.75
C TYR A 224 -10.02 -3.64 -16.88
N ARG A 225 -10.67 -4.61 -17.55
CA ARG A 225 -11.57 -5.60 -16.96
C ARG A 225 -11.10 -7.00 -17.33
N PHE A 226 -11.27 -7.96 -16.44
CA PHE A 226 -11.24 -9.38 -16.77
C PHE A 226 -12.35 -10.11 -16.03
N VAL A 227 -12.73 -11.27 -16.54
CA VAL A 227 -13.70 -12.15 -15.89
C VAL A 227 -13.05 -13.47 -15.57
N GLU A 228 -13.45 -14.11 -14.48
CA GLU A 228 -12.98 -15.44 -14.10
C GLU A 228 -14.08 -16.31 -13.52
N ASN A 229 -13.79 -17.59 -13.39
CA ASN A 229 -14.70 -18.63 -12.91
C ASN A 229 -15.91 -18.83 -13.83
N ILE A 230 -15.66 -18.84 -15.14
CA ILE A 230 -16.64 -19.14 -16.20
C ILE A 230 -16.18 -20.38 -16.94
N PHE A 231 -17.02 -21.41 -17.03
CA PHE A 231 -16.64 -22.70 -17.64
C PHE A 231 -16.25 -22.56 -19.11
N GLU A 232 -16.97 -21.75 -19.88
CA GLU A 232 -16.70 -21.54 -21.30
C GLU A 232 -15.37 -20.82 -21.58
N GLU A 233 -14.78 -20.16 -20.58
CA GLU A 233 -13.47 -19.52 -20.69
C GLU A 233 -12.32 -20.46 -20.23
N LEU A 234 -12.61 -21.74 -19.92
CA LEU A 234 -11.58 -22.74 -19.63
C LEU A 234 -10.95 -23.23 -20.94
N ASP A 235 -9.91 -22.55 -21.41
CA ASP A 235 -9.37 -22.79 -22.76
C ASP A 235 -7.85 -22.94 -22.82
N THR A 236 -7.12 -22.66 -21.74
CA THR A 236 -5.65 -22.74 -21.71
C THR A 236 -5.10 -23.53 -20.54
N ALA A 237 -3.83 -23.94 -20.66
CA ALA A 237 -3.16 -24.75 -19.64
C ALA A 237 -2.89 -23.95 -18.35
N GLY A 238 -3.08 -24.59 -17.21
CA GLY A 238 -2.99 -24.01 -15.87
C GLY A 238 -4.31 -23.40 -15.36
N GLU A 239 -5.39 -23.52 -16.14
CA GLU A 239 -6.72 -23.07 -15.74
C GLU A 239 -7.60 -24.17 -15.17
N TRP A 240 -8.53 -23.79 -14.30
CA TRP A 240 -9.51 -24.71 -13.71
C TRP A 240 -10.88 -24.05 -13.51
N TYR A 241 -11.92 -24.88 -13.42
CA TYR A 241 -13.28 -24.48 -13.08
C TYR A 241 -13.90 -25.53 -12.17
N PHE A 242 -14.59 -25.10 -11.11
CA PHE A 242 -15.32 -26.02 -10.23
C PHE A 242 -16.83 -25.79 -10.37
N ASP A 243 -17.50 -26.78 -10.96
CA ASP A 243 -18.95 -26.82 -10.97
C ASP A 243 -19.45 -27.20 -9.58
N LYS A 244 -19.97 -26.21 -8.85
CA LYS A 244 -20.49 -26.40 -7.49
C LYS A 244 -21.74 -27.28 -7.44
N LYS A 245 -22.57 -27.24 -8.48
CA LYS A 245 -23.84 -28.00 -8.54
C LYS A 245 -23.57 -29.48 -8.77
N ASP A 246 -22.71 -29.76 -9.74
CA ASP A 246 -22.35 -31.14 -10.09
C ASP A 246 -21.16 -31.66 -9.29
N LYS A 247 -20.54 -30.83 -8.45
CA LYS A 247 -19.32 -31.11 -7.67
C LYS A 247 -18.21 -31.69 -8.53
N THR A 248 -18.00 -31.06 -9.68
CA THR A 248 -17.03 -31.54 -10.68
C THR A 248 -15.94 -30.49 -10.87
N LEU A 249 -14.70 -30.87 -10.57
CA LEU A 249 -13.53 -30.05 -10.86
C LEU A 249 -13.07 -30.36 -12.28
N TYR A 250 -12.97 -29.32 -13.10
CA TYR A 250 -12.36 -29.33 -14.42
C TYR A 250 -11.00 -28.64 -14.33
N LEU A 251 -9.98 -29.25 -14.90
CA LEU A 251 -8.61 -28.73 -14.89
C LEU A 251 -7.99 -28.95 -16.26
N TYR A 252 -7.41 -27.89 -16.82
CA TYR A 252 -6.49 -27.97 -17.95
C TYR A 252 -5.07 -28.02 -17.38
N PRO A 253 -4.49 -29.21 -17.13
CA PRO A 253 -3.17 -29.30 -16.51
C PRO A 253 -2.09 -28.64 -17.35
N GLU A 254 -1.11 -28.03 -16.68
CA GLU A 254 0.12 -27.57 -17.34
C GLU A 254 0.84 -28.73 -18.02
N LYS A 255 1.57 -28.44 -19.10
CA LYS A 255 2.32 -29.44 -19.86
C LYS A 255 3.29 -30.19 -18.94
N GLY A 256 3.18 -31.52 -18.93
CA GLY A 256 4.05 -32.41 -18.15
C GLY A 256 3.55 -32.73 -16.74
N VAL A 257 2.41 -32.19 -16.31
CA VAL A 257 1.79 -32.54 -15.02
C VAL A 257 1.08 -33.90 -15.12
N ASP A 258 1.56 -34.88 -14.34
CA ASP A 258 0.93 -36.18 -14.15
C ASP A 258 -0.02 -36.15 -12.95
N LEU A 259 -1.32 -35.91 -13.20
CA LEU A 259 -2.34 -35.76 -12.16
C LEU A 259 -2.50 -36.98 -11.23
N SER A 260 -1.98 -38.15 -11.59
CA SER A 260 -2.00 -39.34 -10.71
C SER A 260 -0.98 -39.27 -9.56
N LYS A 261 0.00 -38.35 -9.66
CA LYS A 261 1.09 -38.17 -8.68
C LYS A 261 1.10 -36.80 -8.03
N THR A 262 0.19 -35.92 -8.44
CA THR A 262 0.15 -34.54 -7.99
C THR A 262 -0.55 -34.43 -6.63
N LEU A 263 0.00 -33.62 -5.74
CA LEU A 263 -0.72 -33.11 -4.57
C LEU A 263 -1.65 -31.98 -5.02
N LEU A 264 -2.96 -32.19 -4.87
CA LEU A 264 -3.95 -31.12 -5.02
C LEU A 264 -4.42 -30.62 -3.68
N GLU A 265 -4.45 -29.30 -3.54
CA GLU A 265 -4.89 -28.64 -2.32
C GLU A 265 -5.84 -27.50 -2.67
N VAL A 266 -6.86 -27.30 -1.84
CA VAL A 266 -7.82 -26.19 -1.98
C VAL A 266 -7.92 -25.41 -0.68
N ALA A 267 -7.95 -24.08 -0.76
CA ALA A 267 -8.03 -23.20 0.42
C ALA A 267 -9.38 -23.33 1.12
N GLN A 268 -9.42 -23.34 2.46
CA GLN A 268 -10.64 -23.53 3.27
C GLN A 268 -10.82 -22.51 4.39
N LEU A 269 -9.75 -21.87 4.89
CA LEU A 269 -9.81 -20.89 5.98
C LEU A 269 -9.29 -19.53 5.52
N LYS A 270 -9.83 -18.44 6.08
CA LYS A 270 -9.32 -17.07 5.85
C LYS A 270 -8.11 -16.73 6.73
N SER A 271 -8.05 -17.34 7.91
CA SER A 271 -7.03 -17.11 8.94
C SER A 271 -6.42 -18.43 9.40
N LEU A 272 -5.14 -18.40 9.78
CA LEU A 272 -4.43 -19.51 10.41
C LEU A 272 -4.30 -19.29 11.92
N PHE A 273 -3.94 -18.07 12.31
CA PHE A 273 -3.77 -17.67 13.71
C PHE A 273 -4.53 -16.38 13.99
N GLU A 274 -5.21 -16.34 15.13
CA GLU A 274 -5.96 -15.16 15.56
C GLU A 274 -5.68 -14.86 17.03
N PHE A 275 -5.46 -13.60 17.34
CA PHE A 275 -5.36 -13.09 18.71
C PHE A 275 -6.64 -12.30 18.96
N ARG A 276 -7.40 -12.72 19.97
CA ARG A 276 -8.68 -12.12 20.35
C ARG A 276 -8.62 -11.69 21.81
N GLY A 277 -8.14 -10.47 22.03
CA GLY A 277 -8.17 -9.76 23.29
C GLY A 277 -8.92 -8.43 23.17
N THR A 278 -8.75 -7.58 24.17
CA THR A 278 -9.21 -6.17 24.16
C THR A 278 -8.18 -5.29 24.87
N ALA A 279 -8.35 -3.97 24.83
CA ALA A 279 -7.52 -3.06 25.63
C ALA A 279 -7.55 -3.38 27.14
N ALA A 280 -8.70 -3.82 27.66
CA ALA A 280 -8.86 -4.18 29.08
C ALA A 280 -8.34 -5.58 29.42
N GLN A 281 -8.36 -6.49 28.44
CA GLN A 281 -8.00 -7.90 28.60
C GLN A 281 -7.15 -8.36 27.41
N PRO A 282 -5.89 -7.92 27.34
CA PRO A 282 -5.05 -8.24 26.20
C PRO A 282 -4.57 -9.69 26.18
N VAL A 283 -4.15 -10.15 25.01
CA VAL A 283 -3.38 -11.39 24.81
C VAL A 283 -1.91 -11.03 24.63
N ARG A 284 -1.04 -11.46 25.55
CA ARG A 284 0.35 -10.99 25.58
C ARG A 284 1.41 -12.06 25.51
N ASN A 285 2.58 -11.66 25.01
CA ASN A 285 3.84 -12.43 25.07
C ASN A 285 3.76 -13.83 24.42
N ILE A 286 3.12 -13.90 23.25
CA ILE A 286 3.08 -15.09 22.38
C ILE A 286 3.89 -14.80 21.12
N ARG A 287 4.70 -15.77 20.69
CA ARG A 287 5.53 -15.67 19.48
C ARG A 287 5.24 -16.81 18.51
N LEU A 288 5.14 -16.49 17.22
CA LEU A 288 5.08 -17.45 16.11
C LEU A 288 6.37 -17.31 15.29
N GLU A 289 7.11 -18.41 15.09
CA GLU A 289 8.46 -18.34 14.53
C GLU A 289 8.80 -19.44 13.51
N GLY A 290 9.38 -19.05 12.37
CA GLY A 290 10.07 -19.99 11.47
C GLY A 290 9.18 -20.90 10.64
N MET A 291 7.89 -20.59 10.50
CA MET A 291 6.91 -21.45 9.80
C MET A 291 6.51 -20.85 8.45
N GLU A 292 6.23 -21.72 7.48
CA GLU A 292 5.48 -21.34 6.27
C GLU A 292 3.98 -21.28 6.59
N LEU A 293 3.32 -20.19 6.21
CA LEU A 293 1.91 -19.91 6.37
C LEU A 293 1.27 -19.77 4.99
N SER A 294 0.26 -20.57 4.67
CA SER A 294 -0.19 -20.73 3.27
C SER A 294 -1.65 -21.10 3.09
N HIS A 295 -2.13 -20.97 1.84
CA HIS A 295 -3.41 -21.49 1.35
C HIS A 295 -4.65 -20.93 2.06
N THR A 296 -4.61 -19.68 2.52
CA THR A 296 -5.82 -19.01 3.02
C THR A 296 -6.69 -18.54 1.86
N LEU A 297 -8.01 -18.53 2.06
CA LEU A 297 -9.02 -18.08 1.09
C LEU A 297 -8.82 -16.63 0.66
N ARG A 298 -9.31 -16.29 -0.55
CA ARG A 298 -9.36 -14.91 -1.01
C ARG A 298 -10.45 -14.11 -0.32
N THR A 299 -10.18 -12.84 -0.06
CA THR A 299 -11.04 -11.97 0.77
C THR A 299 -11.58 -10.74 0.05
N PHE A 300 -11.31 -10.58 -1.25
CA PHE A 300 -11.66 -9.37 -2.01
C PHE A 300 -13.17 -9.05 -2.06
N MET A 301 -14.05 -10.03 -1.87
CA MET A 301 -15.51 -9.78 -1.75
C MET A 301 -15.95 -9.40 -0.32
N GLU A 302 -15.01 -9.29 0.62
CA GLU A 302 -15.24 -8.85 2.00
C GLU A 302 -14.61 -7.50 2.32
N THR A 303 -13.81 -6.96 1.41
CA THR A 303 -13.18 -5.63 1.47
C THR A 303 -14.25 -4.54 1.35
N LYS A 304 -14.99 -4.29 2.43
CA LYS A 304 -16.21 -3.47 2.46
C LYS A 304 -16.11 -2.26 3.38
N GLU A 305 -15.21 -2.30 4.36
CA GLU A 305 -15.13 -1.27 5.37
C GLU A 305 -14.35 -0.07 4.85
N PRO A 306 -14.95 1.13 4.72
CA PRO A 306 -14.21 2.30 4.28
C PRO A 306 -13.23 2.78 5.35
N LEU A 307 -12.03 3.14 4.92
CA LEU A 307 -11.09 3.90 5.73
C LEU A 307 -11.43 5.40 5.68
N LEU A 308 -10.78 6.21 6.52
CA LEU A 308 -11.14 7.62 6.67
C LEU A 308 -10.75 8.43 5.43
N ARG A 309 -11.70 8.64 4.53
CA ARG A 309 -11.58 9.51 3.35
C ARG A 309 -10.42 9.18 2.42
N SER A 310 -9.68 8.10 2.63
CA SER A 310 -8.81 7.51 1.62
C SER A 310 -9.66 6.75 0.60
N ASP A 311 -9.05 6.38 -0.53
CA ASP A 311 -9.75 5.60 -1.55
C ASP A 311 -9.88 4.11 -1.14
N TRP A 312 -9.38 3.75 0.04
CA TRP A 312 -9.36 2.38 0.56
C TRP A 312 -10.68 1.99 1.21
N THR A 313 -11.17 0.81 0.83
CA THR A 313 -11.90 -0.02 1.78
C THR A 313 -11.01 -1.21 2.16
N ILE A 314 -11.31 -1.84 3.30
CA ILE A 314 -10.47 -2.90 3.86
C ILE A 314 -11.31 -4.09 4.30
N TYR A 315 -10.72 -5.28 4.23
CA TYR A 315 -11.17 -6.44 4.99
C TYR A 315 -10.37 -6.52 6.29
N ARG A 316 -11.04 -6.44 7.45
CA ARG A 316 -10.42 -6.60 8.78
C ARG A 316 -10.06 -8.06 9.09
N GLY A 317 -9.13 -8.61 8.33
CA GLY A 317 -8.64 -9.96 8.51
C GLY A 317 -7.42 -10.27 7.64
N GLY A 318 -6.86 -11.46 7.83
CA GLY A 318 -5.66 -11.92 7.13
C GLY A 318 -5.21 -13.30 7.63
N ALA A 319 -4.10 -13.81 7.11
CA ALA A 319 -3.57 -15.11 7.53
C ALA A 319 -3.19 -15.14 9.02
N VAL A 320 -2.72 -14.02 9.56
CA VAL A 320 -2.60 -13.77 11.00
C VAL A 320 -3.38 -12.51 11.37
N VAL A 321 -4.31 -12.62 12.32
CA VAL A 321 -5.11 -11.48 12.81
C VAL A 321 -4.78 -11.19 14.26
N MET A 322 -4.54 -9.92 14.58
CA MET A 322 -4.24 -9.47 15.93
C MET A 322 -5.20 -8.37 16.36
N GLU A 323 -6.05 -8.67 17.33
CA GLU A 323 -6.91 -7.70 17.98
C GLU A 323 -6.79 -7.84 19.49
N GLY A 324 -6.47 -6.76 20.19
CA GLY A 324 -6.23 -6.78 21.62
C GLY A 324 -4.96 -7.51 22.02
N ALA A 325 -3.90 -7.47 21.21
CA ALA A 325 -2.64 -8.15 21.50
C ALA A 325 -1.55 -7.18 21.98
N GLU A 326 -0.68 -7.62 22.89
CA GLU A 326 0.51 -6.84 23.28
C GLU A 326 1.80 -7.65 23.40
N ASN A 327 2.91 -7.09 22.94
CA ASN A 327 4.24 -7.73 22.99
C ASN A 327 4.26 -9.12 22.31
N CYS A 328 3.43 -9.29 21.29
CA CYS A 328 3.37 -10.50 20.48
C CYS A 328 4.24 -10.35 19.23
N VAL A 329 4.88 -11.43 18.79
CA VAL A 329 5.86 -11.37 17.70
C VAL A 329 5.61 -12.45 16.64
N ILE A 330 5.57 -12.02 15.38
CA ILE A 330 5.60 -12.89 14.21
C ILE A 330 6.99 -12.76 13.61
N SER A 331 7.82 -13.82 13.69
CA SER A 331 9.22 -13.72 13.27
C SER A 331 9.69 -14.84 12.36
N ASN A 332 10.48 -14.50 11.35
CA ASN A 332 11.09 -15.49 10.44
C ASN A 332 10.08 -16.42 9.75
N CYS A 333 8.83 -15.98 9.60
CA CYS A 333 7.79 -16.76 8.92
C CYS A 333 7.80 -16.49 7.41
N PHE A 334 7.37 -17.47 6.63
CA PHE A 334 7.18 -17.35 5.20
C PHE A 334 5.68 -17.38 4.87
N PHE A 335 5.10 -16.26 4.46
CA PHE A 335 3.74 -16.20 3.95
C PHE A 335 3.77 -16.47 2.46
N ASN A 336 3.19 -17.58 2.04
CA ASN A 336 3.27 -18.08 0.67
C ASN A 336 1.87 -18.13 0.05
N SER A 337 1.58 -17.18 -0.85
CA SER A 337 0.31 -17.10 -1.59
C SER A 337 -0.93 -17.18 -0.69
N VAL A 338 -0.94 -16.38 0.37
CA VAL A 338 -2.13 -16.18 1.23
C VAL A 338 -3.18 -15.38 0.46
N GLY A 339 -4.46 -15.75 0.54
CA GLY A 339 -5.51 -15.20 -0.33
C GLY A 339 -5.94 -13.76 -0.03
N GLY A 340 -5.64 -13.23 1.15
CA GLY A 340 -5.96 -11.87 1.59
C GLY A 340 -4.72 -11.14 2.13
N ASN A 341 -4.89 -10.38 3.21
CA ASN A 341 -3.77 -9.75 3.92
C ASN A 341 -2.89 -10.81 4.60
N ALA A 342 -1.59 -10.60 4.70
CA ALA A 342 -0.73 -11.55 5.42
C ALA A 342 -0.85 -11.37 6.95
N VAL A 343 -0.69 -10.15 7.46
CA VAL A 343 -0.88 -9.82 8.89
C VAL A 343 -1.82 -8.63 9.02
N PHE A 344 -2.83 -8.73 9.88
CA PHE A 344 -3.76 -7.63 10.16
C PHE A 344 -3.79 -7.31 11.65
N MET A 345 -3.45 -6.09 12.03
CA MET A 345 -3.58 -5.57 13.40
C MET A 345 -4.80 -4.66 13.47
N SER A 346 -5.91 -5.21 13.98
CA SER A 346 -7.20 -4.55 14.10
C SER A 346 -7.35 -3.91 15.47
N ASN A 347 -7.88 -2.68 15.51
CA ASN A 347 -8.26 -2.01 16.75
C ASN A 347 -7.09 -1.95 17.75
N TYR A 348 -7.31 -2.11 19.04
CA TYR A 348 -6.26 -2.05 20.05
C TYR A 348 -5.12 -3.07 19.83
N ASN A 349 -3.88 -2.58 19.67
CA ASN A 349 -2.66 -3.39 19.67
C ASN A 349 -1.49 -2.59 20.25
N ARG A 350 -0.58 -3.20 21.03
CA ARG A 350 0.60 -2.50 21.60
C ARG A 350 1.88 -3.31 21.46
N ASN A 351 2.97 -2.68 21.00
CA ASN A 351 4.31 -3.29 21.02
C ASN A 351 4.39 -4.64 20.28
N ASN A 352 3.52 -4.88 19.30
CA ASN A 352 3.57 -6.08 18.48
C ASN A 352 4.55 -5.90 17.34
N VAL A 353 5.26 -6.96 16.97
CA VAL A 353 6.35 -6.91 15.99
C VAL A 353 6.17 -7.98 14.92
N VAL A 354 6.26 -7.57 13.66
CA VAL A 354 6.46 -8.47 12.51
C VAL A 354 7.91 -8.31 12.04
N THR A 355 8.72 -9.37 12.05
CA THR A 355 10.13 -9.23 11.67
C THR A 355 10.81 -10.43 11.04
N GLY A 356 11.75 -10.20 10.12
CA GLY A 356 12.49 -11.30 9.47
C GLY A 356 11.63 -12.15 8.55
N CYS A 357 10.41 -11.71 8.23
CA CYS A 357 9.46 -12.48 7.46
C CYS A 357 9.71 -12.32 5.95
N HIS A 358 9.21 -13.30 5.18
CA HIS A 358 9.08 -13.21 3.73
C HIS A 358 7.58 -13.32 3.40
N ILE A 359 7.03 -12.32 2.72
CA ILE A 359 5.65 -12.31 2.24
C ILE A 359 5.68 -12.34 0.71
N LEU A 360 5.20 -13.44 0.14
CA LEU A 360 5.19 -13.68 -1.29
C LEU A 360 3.75 -13.83 -1.78
N ASN A 361 3.38 -13.02 -2.77
CA ASN A 361 2.13 -13.17 -3.52
C ASN A 361 0.85 -13.15 -2.67
N ALA A 362 0.79 -12.28 -1.65
CA ALA A 362 -0.45 -12.07 -0.91
C ALA A 362 -1.55 -11.54 -1.84
N GLY A 363 -2.78 -12.01 -1.66
CA GLY A 363 -3.94 -11.58 -2.44
C GLY A 363 -4.29 -10.09 -2.25
N ALA A 364 -3.96 -9.56 -1.07
CA ALA A 364 -4.12 -8.17 -0.68
C ALA A 364 -2.79 -7.57 -0.15
N SER A 365 -2.84 -6.87 0.98
CA SER A 365 -1.69 -6.18 1.57
C SER A 365 -0.76 -7.10 2.37
N GLY A 366 0.47 -6.64 2.61
CA GLY A 366 1.43 -7.34 3.46
C GLY A 366 1.03 -7.26 4.93
N VAL A 367 1.22 -6.09 5.55
CA VAL A 367 0.88 -5.85 6.96
C VAL A 367 -0.01 -4.62 7.08
N CYS A 368 -1.16 -4.75 7.74
CA CYS A 368 -2.09 -3.64 7.96
C CYS A 368 -2.20 -3.29 9.44
N PHE A 369 -2.19 -1.99 9.75
CA PHE A 369 -2.53 -1.42 11.06
C PHE A 369 -3.77 -0.55 10.89
N VAL A 370 -4.92 -0.99 11.43
CA VAL A 370 -6.18 -0.27 11.25
C VAL A 370 -6.90 -0.13 12.58
N GLY A 371 -6.99 1.10 13.10
CA GLY A 371 -7.74 1.41 14.31
C GLY A 371 -9.25 1.43 14.14
N ASP A 372 -9.96 1.63 15.26
CA ASP A 372 -11.41 1.76 15.31
C ASP A 372 -11.84 3.16 14.88
N PRO A 373 -12.74 3.32 13.89
CA PRO A 373 -13.29 4.62 13.53
C PRO A 373 -13.96 5.37 14.70
N ALA A 374 -14.47 4.66 15.72
CA ALA A 374 -15.01 5.28 16.92
C ALA A 374 -13.94 5.87 17.85
N ALA A 375 -12.66 5.53 17.64
CA ALA A 375 -11.53 6.21 18.29
C ALA A 375 -11.22 7.57 17.66
N VAL A 376 -11.78 7.86 16.48
CA VAL A 376 -11.58 9.11 15.74
C VAL A 376 -12.68 10.09 16.09
N ARG A 377 -12.32 11.37 16.19
CA ARG A 377 -13.25 12.47 16.45
C ARG A 377 -13.76 13.01 15.12
N SER A 378 -15.08 13.15 15.00
CA SER A 378 -15.75 13.60 13.78
C SER A 378 -15.33 12.83 12.50
N PRO A 379 -15.33 11.47 12.52
CA PRO A 379 -14.90 10.71 11.36
C PRO A 379 -15.81 10.96 10.15
N SER A 380 -15.22 10.91 8.96
CA SER A 380 -15.89 10.95 7.67
C SER A 380 -15.22 9.92 6.76
N PHE A 381 -15.92 9.41 5.75
CA PHE A 381 -15.46 8.20 5.04
C PHE A 381 -15.31 8.41 3.54
N GLU A 382 -16.27 9.01 2.83
CA GLU A 382 -16.10 9.27 1.39
C GLU A 382 -15.45 10.65 1.16
N TYR A 383 -14.72 10.82 0.05
CA TYR A 383 -14.03 12.06 -0.33
C TYR A 383 -14.88 13.33 -0.14
N GLY A 384 -16.13 13.33 -0.60
CA GLY A 384 -17.05 14.46 -0.55
C GLY A 384 -17.75 14.66 0.79
N GLN A 385 -17.61 13.73 1.73
CA GLN A 385 -18.22 13.82 3.06
C GLN A 385 -17.32 14.61 4.01
N PHE A 386 -17.92 15.49 4.82
CA PHE A 386 -17.24 16.26 5.85
C PHE A 386 -18.20 16.57 7.00
N VAL A 387 -17.64 16.81 8.20
CA VAL A 387 -18.41 17.31 9.34
C VAL A 387 -18.37 18.84 9.32
N PRO A 388 -19.52 19.54 9.30
CA PRO A 388 -19.54 21.00 9.36
C PRO A 388 -18.82 21.51 10.61
N LEU A 389 -18.06 22.61 10.48
CA LEU A 389 -17.22 23.13 11.56
C LEU A 389 -17.98 23.35 12.88
N LYS A 390 -19.23 23.83 12.82
CA LYS A 390 -20.09 24.05 13.99
C LYS A 390 -20.45 22.77 14.77
N ASP A 391 -20.39 21.62 14.12
CA ASP A 391 -20.75 20.30 14.65
C ASP A 391 -19.49 19.44 14.90
N MET A 392 -18.30 19.98 14.63
CA MET A 392 -17.02 19.27 14.73
C MET A 392 -16.53 19.22 16.17
N ASP A 393 -16.05 18.05 16.59
CA ASP A 393 -15.32 17.91 17.86
C ASP A 393 -13.91 18.48 17.66
N LEU A 394 -13.59 19.56 18.38
CA LEU A 394 -12.34 20.31 18.25
C LEU A 394 -11.23 19.79 19.17
N GLU A 395 -11.51 18.79 20.02
CA GLU A 395 -10.52 18.24 20.95
C GLU A 395 -9.37 17.54 20.20
N LYS A 396 -8.16 17.72 20.70
CA LYS A 396 -6.95 17.19 20.08
C LYS A 396 -6.79 15.69 20.34
N GLY A 397 -6.36 14.95 19.32
CA GLY A 397 -6.01 13.54 19.41
C GLY A 397 -7.23 12.60 19.44
N PRO A 398 -7.00 11.33 19.80
CA PRO A 398 -8.03 10.30 19.76
C PRO A 398 -9.10 10.48 20.84
N LYS A 399 -10.28 9.89 20.60
CA LYS A 399 -11.40 9.80 21.54
C LYS A 399 -11.26 8.62 22.51
N THR A 400 -10.70 7.50 22.06
CA THR A 400 -10.45 6.30 22.87
C THR A 400 -9.02 5.82 22.62
N ASN A 401 -8.58 4.69 23.19
CA ASN A 401 -7.27 4.10 22.90
C ASN A 401 -7.35 2.90 21.93
N ASN A 402 -8.51 2.66 21.29
CA ASN A 402 -8.81 1.46 20.51
C ASN A 402 -8.21 1.48 19.09
N TYR A 403 -6.88 1.54 19.01
CA TYR A 403 -6.12 1.57 17.77
C TYR A 403 -4.76 0.89 17.93
N PRO A 404 -4.06 0.51 16.85
CA PRO A 404 -2.69 0.02 16.93
C PRO A 404 -1.73 1.14 17.32
N ALA A 405 -0.86 0.89 18.30
CA ALA A 405 0.21 1.82 18.62
C ALA A 405 1.52 1.16 19.06
N ASN A 406 2.65 1.83 18.82
CA ASN A 406 3.99 1.33 19.15
C ASN A 406 4.28 -0.06 18.55
N CYS A 407 3.65 -0.41 17.43
CA CYS A 407 3.87 -1.68 16.74
C CYS A 407 4.86 -1.47 15.60
N SER A 408 5.52 -2.54 15.15
CA SER A 408 6.51 -2.43 14.08
C SER A 408 6.49 -3.56 13.05
N VAL A 409 6.94 -3.20 11.84
CA VAL A 409 7.28 -4.11 10.75
C VAL A 409 8.72 -3.86 10.35
N GLU A 410 9.57 -4.85 10.60
CA GLU A 410 11.02 -4.67 10.51
C GLU A 410 11.69 -5.80 9.74
N ASN A 411 12.69 -5.50 8.90
CA ASN A 411 13.50 -6.56 8.27
C ASN A 411 12.63 -7.60 7.53
N THR A 412 11.61 -7.15 6.80
CA THR A 412 10.66 -8.04 6.09
C THR A 412 10.78 -7.84 4.58
N LEU A 413 10.84 -8.95 3.84
CA LEU A 413 10.78 -8.96 2.38
C LEU A 413 9.33 -9.16 1.94
N MET A 414 8.80 -8.25 1.12
CA MET A 414 7.44 -8.34 0.59
C MET A 414 7.47 -8.20 -0.93
N GLN A 415 6.89 -9.17 -1.64
CA GLN A 415 6.93 -9.19 -3.09
C GLN A 415 5.65 -9.77 -3.73
N GLY A 416 5.24 -9.19 -4.86
CA GLY A 416 4.13 -9.69 -5.68
C GLY A 416 2.75 -9.51 -5.03
N LEU A 417 2.58 -8.49 -4.19
CA LEU A 417 1.36 -8.26 -3.42
C LEU A 417 0.18 -7.83 -4.32
N GLY A 418 -1.03 -7.88 -3.79
CA GLY A 418 -2.22 -7.46 -4.53
C GLY A 418 -2.48 -8.28 -5.78
N SER A 419 -2.26 -9.61 -5.73
CA SER A 419 -2.51 -10.47 -6.89
C SER A 419 -3.97 -10.41 -7.35
N VAL A 420 -4.90 -10.07 -6.45
CA VAL A 420 -6.33 -9.89 -6.74
C VAL A 420 -6.76 -8.45 -6.45
N GLU A 421 -6.60 -7.99 -5.21
CA GLU A 421 -6.96 -6.63 -4.80
C GLU A 421 -5.96 -5.60 -5.33
N LYS A 422 -6.43 -4.41 -5.74
CA LYS A 422 -5.59 -3.36 -6.35
C LYS A 422 -5.51 -2.08 -5.52
N GLN A 423 -6.23 -2.04 -4.39
CA GLN A 423 -6.10 -0.99 -3.38
C GLN A 423 -5.38 -1.58 -2.17
N VAL A 424 -4.05 -1.73 -2.29
CA VAL A 424 -3.21 -2.50 -1.36
C VAL A 424 -1.88 -1.79 -1.11
N ALA A 425 -1.15 -2.23 -0.09
CA ALA A 425 0.24 -1.85 0.14
C ALA A 425 1.07 -2.98 0.77
N GLY A 426 2.40 -2.85 0.73
CA GLY A 426 3.27 -3.65 1.58
C GLY A 426 2.96 -3.40 3.05
N VAL A 427 2.90 -2.13 3.44
CA VAL A 427 2.41 -1.72 4.76
C VAL A 427 1.31 -0.68 4.63
N GLU A 428 0.15 -0.97 5.23
CA GLU A 428 -0.97 -0.03 5.37
C GLU A 428 -1.05 0.48 6.81
N ILE A 429 -1.24 1.79 6.97
CA ILE A 429 -1.45 2.43 8.27
C ILE A 429 -2.69 3.32 8.20
N SER A 430 -3.68 3.03 9.03
CA SER A 430 -4.85 3.88 9.24
C SER A 430 -5.25 3.89 10.72
N MET A 431 -5.67 5.05 11.23
CA MET A 431 -6.17 5.24 12.59
C MET A 431 -5.21 4.65 13.62
N SER A 432 -3.93 5.01 13.56
CA SER A 432 -2.84 4.35 14.32
C SER A 432 -1.85 5.37 14.87
N MET A 433 -0.97 5.01 15.79
CA MET A 433 0.03 5.94 16.35
C MET A 433 1.38 5.28 16.57
N ASP A 434 2.50 5.99 16.35
CA ASP A 434 3.85 5.49 16.66
C ASP A 434 4.18 4.13 15.99
N ILE A 435 3.71 3.92 14.76
CA ILE A 435 4.03 2.72 13.97
C ILE A 435 5.42 2.87 13.34
N LYS A 436 6.28 1.87 13.53
CA LYS A 436 7.63 1.83 12.94
C LYS A 436 7.68 0.86 11.77
N VAL A 437 8.10 1.35 10.61
CA VAL A 437 8.32 0.57 9.39
C VAL A 437 9.78 0.73 8.99
N SER A 438 10.60 -0.28 9.24
CA SER A 438 12.04 -0.13 8.98
C SER A 438 12.76 -1.33 8.40
N HIS A 439 13.77 -1.10 7.56
CA HIS A 439 14.56 -2.16 6.94
C HIS A 439 13.71 -3.16 6.16
N ASN A 440 12.63 -2.73 5.51
CA ASN A 440 11.83 -3.61 4.66
C ASN A 440 12.25 -3.46 3.21
N THR A 441 12.20 -4.56 2.45
CA THR A 441 12.32 -4.54 0.99
C THR A 441 10.98 -4.89 0.40
N ILE A 442 10.39 -3.98 -0.37
CA ILE A 442 9.02 -4.09 -0.89
C ILE A 442 9.04 -3.83 -2.39
N TYR A 443 8.60 -4.81 -3.20
CA TYR A 443 8.53 -4.62 -4.65
C TYR A 443 7.45 -5.48 -5.34
N ASP A 444 7.22 -5.21 -6.63
CA ASP A 444 6.15 -5.83 -7.41
C ASP A 444 4.78 -5.59 -6.76
N VAL A 445 4.39 -4.32 -6.63
CA VAL A 445 3.13 -3.91 -6.00
C VAL A 445 2.27 -3.09 -6.97
N PRO A 446 0.97 -3.42 -7.15
CA PRO A 446 0.12 -2.73 -8.12
C PRO A 446 -0.21 -1.28 -7.72
N ARG A 447 -0.07 -0.93 -6.44
CA ARG A 447 -0.40 0.36 -5.80
C ARG A 447 0.80 0.84 -4.97
N ALA A 448 0.63 1.31 -3.73
CA ALA A 448 1.74 1.84 -2.93
C ALA A 448 2.61 0.73 -2.32
N GLY A 449 3.88 0.99 -2.06
CA GLY A 449 4.69 0.11 -1.22
C GLY A 449 4.38 0.30 0.26
N ILE A 450 4.29 1.56 0.70
CA ILE A 450 3.88 1.96 2.05
C ILE A 450 2.82 3.04 1.92
N ASN A 451 1.70 2.90 2.63
CA ASN A 451 0.62 3.87 2.65
C ASN A 451 0.24 4.28 4.09
N ILE A 452 -0.07 5.57 4.25
CA ILE A 452 -0.71 6.14 5.44
C ILE A 452 -2.03 6.78 4.99
N SER A 453 -3.17 6.18 5.38
CA SER A 453 -4.49 6.61 4.91
C SER A 453 -4.87 8.02 5.37
N GLU A 454 -4.43 8.44 6.56
CA GLU A 454 -4.72 9.78 7.10
C GLU A 454 -3.73 10.17 8.23
N GLY A 455 -3.79 11.41 8.73
CA GLY A 455 -2.86 11.93 9.72
C GLY A 455 -3.05 11.40 11.15
N THR A 456 -4.14 10.68 11.43
CA THR A 456 -4.41 10.11 12.75
C THR A 456 -3.36 9.06 13.15
N TRP A 457 -2.67 9.16 14.28
CA TRP A 457 -2.35 10.35 15.06
C TRP A 457 -0.84 10.68 15.02
N GLY A 458 -0.20 10.23 13.95
CA GLY A 458 1.21 10.48 13.65
C GLY A 458 2.19 9.73 14.56
N GLY A 459 3.41 10.25 14.62
CA GLY A 459 4.53 9.60 15.32
C GLY A 459 5.11 8.40 14.58
N HIS A 460 4.62 8.12 13.36
CA HIS A 460 5.12 7.04 12.53
C HIS A 460 6.57 7.28 12.12
N LEU A 461 7.36 6.20 12.08
CA LEU A 461 8.75 6.21 11.66
C LEU A 461 8.93 5.27 10.46
N ILE A 462 9.23 5.86 9.30
CA ILE A 462 9.48 5.14 8.05
C ILE A 462 10.96 5.28 7.71
N ALA A 463 11.75 4.24 7.98
CA ALA A 463 13.21 4.36 7.89
C ALA A 463 13.95 3.16 7.29
N TYR A 464 15.01 3.40 6.51
CA TYR A 464 15.86 2.34 5.97
C TYR A 464 15.15 1.33 5.05
N ASN A 465 13.99 1.68 4.47
CA ASN A 465 13.29 0.80 3.54
C ASN A 465 13.83 0.93 2.11
N ASP A 466 13.74 -0.16 1.34
CA ASP A 466 14.01 -0.20 -0.10
C ASP A 466 12.73 -0.60 -0.82
N VAL A 467 12.07 0.38 -1.45
CA VAL A 467 10.73 0.22 -2.02
C VAL A 467 10.75 0.62 -3.49
N TYR A 468 10.46 -0.32 -4.38
CA TYR A 468 10.58 -0.13 -5.82
C TYR A 468 9.58 -0.97 -6.61
N ASP A 469 9.43 -0.71 -7.91
CA ASP A 469 8.48 -1.39 -8.79
C ASP A 469 7.05 -1.36 -8.19
N THR A 470 6.63 -0.14 -7.83
CA THR A 470 5.32 0.17 -7.28
C THR A 470 4.44 0.87 -8.31
N VAL A 471 3.13 0.91 -8.04
CA VAL A 471 2.12 1.54 -8.92
C VAL A 471 2.14 0.87 -10.32
N LEU A 472 2.34 -0.45 -10.34
CA LEU A 472 2.47 -1.20 -11.58
C LEU A 472 1.15 -1.31 -12.36
N GLU A 473 0.01 -1.31 -11.67
CA GLU A 473 -1.31 -1.49 -12.28
C GLU A 473 -2.29 -0.34 -12.01
N SER A 474 -1.98 0.54 -11.07
CA SER A 474 -2.78 1.73 -10.77
C SER A 474 -2.07 3.01 -11.24
N GLY A 475 -2.58 4.18 -10.87
CA GLY A 475 -1.95 5.47 -11.15
C GLY A 475 -2.28 6.53 -10.12
N ASP A 476 -1.64 7.69 -10.18
CA ASP A 476 -1.81 8.80 -9.23
C ASP A 476 -1.57 8.34 -7.78
N HIS A 477 -0.33 7.89 -7.54
CA HIS A 477 0.11 7.39 -6.24
C HIS A 477 1.64 7.40 -6.13
N GLY A 478 2.19 6.82 -5.07
CA GLY A 478 3.65 6.71 -4.91
C GLY A 478 4.16 5.43 -4.27
N ALA A 479 5.49 5.26 -4.29
CA ALA A 479 6.16 4.16 -3.59
C ALA A 479 5.95 4.27 -2.08
N PHE A 480 6.13 5.48 -1.55
CA PHE A 480 5.44 5.94 -0.35
C PHE A 480 4.26 6.83 -0.75
N ASN A 481 3.09 6.64 -0.15
CA ASN A 481 1.99 7.58 -0.25
C ASN A 481 1.37 7.89 1.12
N SER A 482 0.87 9.11 1.29
CA SER A 482 -0.10 9.41 2.33
C SER A 482 -1.24 10.29 1.83
N TRP A 483 -2.37 10.19 2.52
CA TRP A 483 -3.34 11.30 2.58
C TRP A 483 -3.31 11.93 3.99
N GLY A 484 -3.79 13.16 4.10
CA GLY A 484 -4.06 13.88 5.34
C GLY A 484 -5.45 14.51 5.30
N ARG A 485 -6.42 13.75 4.80
CA ARG A 485 -7.85 14.11 4.76
C ARG A 485 -8.47 14.02 6.17
N ASP A 486 -7.78 14.60 7.15
CA ASP A 486 -8.15 14.67 8.57
C ASP A 486 -9.45 15.48 8.78
N ARG A 487 -9.95 15.59 10.01
CA ARG A 487 -11.27 16.20 10.28
C ARG A 487 -11.45 17.62 9.74
N PHE A 488 -10.36 18.39 9.63
CA PHE A 488 -10.37 19.76 9.13
C PHE A 488 -10.39 19.86 7.59
N TRP A 489 -10.01 18.79 6.88
CA TRP A 489 -9.87 18.80 5.43
C TRP A 489 -11.22 18.94 4.75
N HIS A 490 -11.26 19.74 3.68
CA HIS A 490 -12.47 19.96 2.89
C HIS A 490 -12.15 19.87 1.39
N PRO A 491 -13.00 19.21 0.57
CA PRO A 491 -12.70 18.97 -0.85
C PRO A 491 -12.76 20.24 -1.70
N ASP A 492 -13.33 21.33 -1.18
CA ASP A 492 -13.27 22.66 -1.77
C ASP A 492 -12.12 23.47 -1.18
N TYR A 493 -11.19 23.88 -2.05
CA TYR A 493 -9.98 24.62 -1.68
C TYR A 493 -10.28 25.92 -0.93
N ALA A 494 -11.28 26.70 -1.36
CA ALA A 494 -11.57 27.99 -0.75
C ALA A 494 -12.08 27.82 0.69
N SER A 495 -12.95 26.82 0.90
CA SER A 495 -13.43 26.46 2.23
C SER A 495 -12.29 25.97 3.13
N MET A 496 -11.40 25.11 2.62
CA MET A 496 -10.26 24.61 3.38
C MET A 496 -9.28 25.74 3.76
N ALA A 497 -9.00 26.66 2.83
CA ALA A 497 -8.18 27.84 3.07
C ALA A 497 -8.77 28.75 4.15
N GLU A 498 -10.10 28.94 4.16
CA GLU A 498 -10.79 29.70 5.19
C GLU A 498 -10.72 29.02 6.56
N ILE A 499 -10.96 27.70 6.63
CA ILE A 499 -10.84 26.92 7.86
C ILE A 499 -9.42 27.02 8.42
N ALA A 500 -8.40 26.75 7.61
CA ALA A 500 -6.99 26.79 8.01
C ALA A 500 -6.56 28.18 8.52
N LYS A 501 -7.08 29.25 7.90
CA LYS A 501 -6.81 30.62 8.33
C LYS A 501 -7.48 30.95 9.67
N ASN A 502 -8.74 30.57 9.84
CA ASN A 502 -9.54 30.98 10.99
C ASN A 502 -9.40 30.03 12.21
N ASN A 503 -8.95 28.78 11.99
CA ASN A 503 -8.85 27.71 12.99
C ASN A 503 -7.53 26.91 12.80
N PRO A 504 -6.36 27.56 12.85
CA PRO A 504 -5.07 26.92 12.50
C PRO A 504 -4.70 25.74 13.41
N GLU A 505 -5.23 25.66 14.62
CA GLU A 505 -5.04 24.54 15.55
C GLU A 505 -5.60 23.22 15.03
N LEU A 506 -6.64 23.26 14.19
CA LEU A 506 -7.28 22.07 13.63
C LEU A 506 -6.37 21.29 12.67
N ILE A 507 -5.40 21.96 12.05
CA ILE A 507 -4.41 21.34 11.16
C ILE A 507 -3.62 20.24 11.87
N LYS A 508 -3.40 20.37 13.19
CA LYS A 508 -2.67 19.38 14.02
C LYS A 508 -3.56 18.73 15.08
N ALA A 509 -4.88 18.80 14.93
CA ALA A 509 -5.83 18.18 15.86
C ALA A 509 -5.76 16.65 15.76
N ASP A 510 -5.60 16.10 14.55
CA ASP A 510 -5.46 14.65 14.32
C ASP A 510 -4.00 14.21 14.22
N VAL A 511 -3.16 14.85 13.40
CA VAL A 511 -1.73 14.54 13.32
C VAL A 511 -0.92 15.17 14.46
N ILE A 512 -1.14 14.69 15.68
CA ILE A 512 -0.63 15.34 16.90
C ILE A 512 0.88 15.18 17.10
N LYS A 513 1.49 14.18 16.47
CA LYS A 513 2.93 13.89 16.49
C LYS A 513 3.49 13.95 15.07
N PRO A 514 4.72 14.46 14.87
CA PRO A 514 5.32 14.50 13.55
C PRO A 514 5.53 13.08 13.01
N ILE A 515 5.25 12.87 11.72
CA ILE A 515 5.59 11.65 11.00
C ILE A 515 6.97 11.83 10.38
N VAL A 516 7.84 10.83 10.54
CA VAL A 516 9.24 10.92 10.10
C VAL A 516 9.53 9.90 9.00
N ILE A 517 10.08 10.37 7.88
CA ILE A 517 10.50 9.55 6.73
C ILE A 517 11.99 9.80 6.49
N HIS A 518 12.85 8.81 6.75
CA HIS A 518 14.28 9.03 6.54
C HIS A 518 15.12 7.83 6.13
N ASP A 519 16.23 8.10 5.45
CA ASP A 519 17.19 7.06 5.06
C ASP A 519 16.53 5.93 4.24
N ASN A 520 15.55 6.22 3.39
CA ASN A 520 14.91 5.24 2.50
C ASN A 520 15.38 5.39 1.05
N ARG A 521 15.21 4.33 0.26
CA ARG A 521 15.29 4.38 -1.19
C ARG A 521 13.94 4.05 -1.80
N PHE A 522 13.43 4.97 -2.61
CA PHE A 522 12.11 4.88 -3.23
C PHE A 522 12.21 4.96 -4.75
N ARG A 523 11.45 4.11 -5.43
CA ARG A 523 11.24 4.14 -6.88
C ARG A 523 9.79 3.81 -7.23
N CYS A 524 9.07 4.77 -7.77
CA CYS A 524 7.75 4.55 -8.33
C CYS A 524 7.80 4.57 -9.87
N ASP A 525 7.16 3.60 -10.53
CA ASP A 525 7.23 3.50 -12.00
C ASP A 525 6.12 4.30 -12.72
N HIS A 526 4.99 4.56 -12.06
CA HIS A 526 3.86 5.33 -12.62
C HIS A 526 3.27 6.34 -11.61
N GLY A 527 4.13 7.16 -11.00
CA GLY A 527 3.76 8.13 -9.98
C GLY A 527 4.97 8.80 -9.33
N TRP A 528 4.89 9.10 -8.03
CA TRP A 528 5.98 9.75 -7.28
C TRP A 528 6.72 8.78 -6.36
N ASP A 529 8.00 9.01 -6.10
CA ASP A 529 8.75 8.16 -5.15
C ASP A 529 8.23 8.39 -3.73
N ILE A 530 8.01 9.65 -3.38
CA ILE A 530 7.31 10.07 -2.17
C ILE A 530 6.12 10.93 -2.58
N ASP A 531 4.92 10.48 -2.27
CA ASP A 531 3.66 11.13 -2.59
C ASP A 531 2.92 11.54 -1.32
N LEU A 532 3.09 12.79 -0.87
CA LEU A 532 2.20 13.37 0.14
C LEU A 532 1.01 14.00 -0.58
N ASP A 533 -0.09 13.28 -0.62
CA ASP A 533 -1.32 13.65 -1.29
C ASP A 533 -2.24 14.48 -0.35
N ASP A 534 -3.46 14.78 -0.80
CA ASP A 534 -4.46 15.64 -0.16
C ASP A 534 -4.32 15.82 1.35
N GLY A 535 -3.98 17.04 1.79
CA GLY A 535 -4.01 17.45 3.20
C GLY A 535 -2.89 16.91 4.09
N SER A 536 -2.00 16.05 3.57
CA SER A 536 -0.90 15.46 4.35
C SER A 536 -0.06 16.53 5.05
N GLY A 537 0.02 16.48 6.38
CA GLY A 537 0.69 17.50 7.18
C GLY A 537 1.50 16.95 8.35
N ASN A 538 2.35 17.81 8.93
CA ASN A 538 3.22 17.50 10.08
C ASN A 538 4.24 16.37 9.80
N TYR A 539 4.95 16.46 8.68
CA TYR A 539 5.99 15.51 8.27
C TYR A 539 7.42 16.08 8.44
N HIS A 540 8.38 15.20 8.69
CA HIS A 540 9.82 15.48 8.54
C HIS A 540 10.46 14.42 7.65
N ILE A 541 10.97 14.84 6.49
CA ILE A 541 11.43 13.97 5.41
C ILE A 541 12.89 14.29 5.10
N TYR A 542 13.80 13.36 5.38
CA TYR A 542 15.23 13.62 5.17
C TYR A 542 16.07 12.40 4.82
N ASN A 543 17.24 12.59 4.21
CA ASN A 543 18.15 11.50 3.83
C ASN A 543 17.53 10.43 2.91
N ASN A 544 16.50 10.76 2.13
CA ASN A 544 15.91 9.78 1.21
C ASN A 544 16.56 9.88 -0.18
N VAL A 545 16.56 8.76 -0.89
CA VAL A 545 16.95 8.67 -2.30
C VAL A 545 15.71 8.37 -3.13
N CYS A 546 15.29 9.33 -3.94
CA CYS A 546 14.20 9.20 -4.91
C CYS A 546 14.80 8.86 -6.29
N LEU A 547 14.52 7.67 -6.80
CA LEU A 547 15.15 7.12 -8.01
C LEU A 547 14.43 7.45 -9.33
N ASN A 548 13.17 7.91 -9.31
CA ASN A 548 12.40 8.11 -10.53
C ASN A 548 11.33 9.20 -10.43
N GLY A 549 10.32 9.01 -9.57
CA GLY A 549 9.09 9.81 -9.56
C GLY A 549 9.20 11.16 -8.86
N GLY A 550 10.29 11.43 -8.14
CA GLY A 550 10.45 12.69 -7.41
C GLY A 550 9.65 12.73 -6.10
N LEU A 551 9.48 13.93 -5.54
CA LEU A 551 8.80 14.15 -4.26
C LEU A 551 7.65 15.13 -4.43
N LYS A 552 6.41 14.66 -4.20
CA LYS A 552 5.19 15.48 -4.27
C LYS A 552 4.71 15.89 -2.89
N LEU A 553 4.39 17.18 -2.78
CA LEU A 553 3.71 17.79 -1.65
C LEU A 553 2.42 18.45 -2.16
N ARG A 554 1.30 17.72 -2.15
CA ARG A 554 -0.02 18.19 -2.56
C ARG A 554 -0.84 18.62 -1.36
N GLU A 555 -1.33 19.86 -1.35
CA GLU A 555 -2.07 20.45 -0.22
C GLU A 555 -1.29 20.26 1.12
N GLY A 556 -1.90 20.49 2.27
CA GLY A 556 -1.27 20.18 3.57
C GLY A 556 -0.37 21.27 4.16
N PHE A 557 0.23 20.96 5.32
CA PHE A 557 0.86 21.96 6.20
C PHE A 557 2.01 21.38 7.04
N PHE A 558 2.95 22.22 7.44
CA PHE A 558 4.01 21.95 8.42
C PHE A 558 4.89 20.75 8.07
N ARG A 559 5.29 20.63 6.80
CA ARG A 559 6.19 19.57 6.34
C ARG A 559 7.60 20.14 6.17
N THR A 560 8.59 19.45 6.72
CA THR A 560 10.00 19.80 6.55
C THR A 560 10.66 18.74 5.68
N VAL A 561 11.19 19.13 4.53
CA VAL A 561 11.86 18.27 3.56
C VAL A 561 13.29 18.74 3.38
N GLU A 562 14.25 17.96 3.86
CA GLU A 562 15.65 18.37 3.81
C GLU A 562 16.64 17.25 3.55
N ASN A 563 17.78 17.56 2.96
CA ASN A 563 18.87 16.61 2.79
C ASN A 563 18.52 15.34 1.98
N ASN A 564 17.62 15.46 1.00
CA ASN A 564 17.24 14.35 0.11
C ASN A 564 17.99 14.42 -1.23
N VAL A 565 18.15 13.27 -1.88
CA VAL A 565 18.67 13.15 -3.25
C VAL A 565 17.54 12.74 -4.18
N ILE A 566 17.22 13.60 -5.16
CA ILE A 566 16.13 13.38 -6.12
C ILE A 566 16.69 13.25 -7.52
N LEU A 567 16.81 12.02 -8.01
CA LEU A 567 17.51 11.70 -9.24
C LEU A 567 16.63 11.86 -10.47
N ASN A 568 17.19 12.49 -11.53
CA ASN A 568 16.54 12.74 -12.81
C ASN A 568 15.16 13.42 -12.75
N ASN A 569 14.76 13.89 -11.57
CA ASN A 569 13.47 14.47 -11.25
C ASN A 569 13.68 15.55 -10.17
N SER A 570 12.59 16.05 -9.58
CA SER A 570 12.63 17.19 -8.68
C SER A 570 11.47 17.20 -7.69
N PHE A 571 11.20 18.38 -7.16
CA PHE A 571 10.16 18.72 -6.23
C PHE A 571 8.86 19.10 -6.96
N HIS A 572 7.74 18.54 -6.50
CA HIS A 572 6.40 18.73 -7.05
C HIS A 572 5.47 19.37 -5.98
N PRO A 573 5.57 20.69 -5.72
CA PRO A 573 4.65 21.38 -4.80
C PRO A 573 3.33 21.70 -5.52
N HIS A 574 2.23 21.12 -5.04
CA HIS A 574 0.92 21.24 -5.68
C HIS A 574 -0.12 21.81 -4.72
N VAL A 575 -0.83 22.87 -5.14
CA VAL A 575 -2.03 23.40 -4.46
C VAL A 575 -1.75 23.83 -3.01
N TRP A 576 -0.70 24.64 -2.83
CA TRP A 576 -0.26 25.08 -1.50
C TRP A 576 -1.12 26.20 -0.93
N PHE A 577 -1.42 26.11 0.36
CA PHE A 577 -2.12 27.14 1.10
C PHE A 577 -1.15 28.22 1.60
N LYS A 578 -1.67 29.44 1.78
CA LYS A 578 -0.92 30.52 2.45
C LYS A 578 -0.53 30.11 3.86
N ASN A 579 0.69 30.45 4.27
CA ASN A 579 1.24 30.09 5.57
C ASN A 579 1.23 28.57 5.81
N SER A 580 1.45 27.75 4.76
CA SER A 580 1.50 26.29 4.92
C SER A 580 2.54 25.86 5.96
N GLY A 581 3.57 26.69 6.19
CA GLY A 581 4.65 26.42 7.13
C GLY A 581 5.64 25.37 6.63
N ASP A 582 5.54 25.00 5.35
CA ASP A 582 6.42 24.01 4.74
C ASP A 582 7.85 24.53 4.59
N VAL A 583 8.81 23.61 4.65
CA VAL A 583 10.23 23.88 4.48
C VAL A 583 10.79 22.89 3.45
N PHE A 584 11.50 23.39 2.44
CA PHE A 584 12.21 22.58 1.45
C PHE A 584 13.64 23.11 1.23
N LYS A 585 14.63 22.43 1.81
CA LYS A 585 16.02 22.92 1.80
C LYS A 585 17.10 21.86 1.84
N HIS A 586 18.32 22.22 1.47
CA HIS A 586 19.49 21.33 1.52
C HIS A 586 19.32 20.07 0.66
N ASN A 587 18.43 20.09 -0.34
CA ASN A 587 18.19 18.95 -1.21
C ASN A 587 19.04 19.03 -2.48
N VAL A 588 19.36 17.87 -3.05
CA VAL A 588 19.90 17.77 -4.41
C VAL A 588 18.76 17.42 -5.35
N VAL A 589 18.41 18.33 -6.26
CA VAL A 589 17.42 18.10 -7.31
C VAL A 589 18.09 18.08 -8.68
N MET A 590 17.55 17.27 -9.59
CA MET A 590 18.14 17.05 -10.92
C MET A 590 17.30 17.59 -12.07
N ARG A 591 16.14 18.19 -11.76
CA ARG A 591 15.28 18.91 -12.71
C ARG A 591 14.76 20.20 -12.07
N PRO A 592 14.24 21.16 -12.86
CA PRO A 592 13.47 22.28 -12.33
C PRO A 592 12.31 21.80 -11.45
N TYR A 593 11.86 22.63 -10.52
CA TYR A 593 10.63 22.35 -9.77
C TYR A 593 9.42 22.27 -10.69
N TYR A 594 8.43 21.50 -10.26
CA TYR A 594 7.15 21.31 -10.96
C TYR A 594 6.00 21.89 -10.14
N PRO A 595 5.94 23.23 -9.92
CA PRO A 595 4.87 23.82 -9.13
C PRO A 595 3.54 23.79 -9.89
N ILE A 596 2.48 23.46 -9.18
CA ILE A 596 1.10 23.56 -9.68
C ILE A 596 0.28 24.34 -8.69
N ARG A 597 -0.23 25.51 -9.08
CA ARG A 597 -1.09 26.37 -8.24
C ARG A 597 -0.44 26.70 -6.88
N VAL A 598 0.79 27.21 -6.92
CA VAL A 598 1.55 27.63 -5.74
C VAL A 598 1.66 29.16 -5.74
N GLU A 599 0.90 29.80 -4.87
CA GLU A 599 0.94 31.27 -4.69
C GLU A 599 1.79 31.68 -3.49
N ASP A 600 2.00 30.77 -2.55
CA ASP A 600 2.74 30.96 -1.29
C ASP A 600 3.67 29.77 -1.10
N TRP A 601 4.94 30.03 -0.78
CA TRP A 601 6.00 29.02 -0.71
C TRP A 601 6.30 28.60 0.73
N GLY A 602 5.32 28.69 1.63
CA GLY A 602 5.45 28.22 2.99
C GLY A 602 6.46 29.04 3.80
N LYS A 603 7.21 28.37 4.67
CA LYS A 603 8.16 29.01 5.59
C LYS A 603 9.52 29.27 4.95
N GLU A 604 10.07 28.30 4.22
CA GLU A 604 11.42 28.39 3.66
C GLU A 604 11.60 27.41 2.50
N VAL A 605 11.85 27.91 1.29
CA VAL A 605 12.27 27.10 0.13
C VAL A 605 13.57 27.69 -0.39
N ASP A 606 14.69 27.11 0.02
CA ASP A 606 16.01 27.69 -0.23
C ASP A 606 17.15 26.70 0.04
N TYR A 607 18.39 27.06 -0.29
CA TYR A 607 19.60 26.26 -0.07
C TYR A 607 19.56 24.87 -0.72
N ASN A 608 19.06 24.77 -1.95
CA ASN A 608 19.05 23.54 -2.74
C ASN A 608 20.13 23.56 -3.83
N LEU A 609 20.56 22.38 -4.28
CA LEU A 609 21.40 22.24 -5.45
C LEU A 609 20.53 21.91 -6.67
N PHE A 610 20.58 22.78 -7.68
CA PHE A 610 19.92 22.62 -8.99
C PHE A 610 20.86 22.01 -10.04
N PRO A 611 20.33 21.37 -11.09
CA PRO A 611 21.15 20.78 -12.14
C PRO A 611 21.90 21.83 -12.97
N ASP A 612 21.26 22.97 -13.24
CA ASP A 612 21.79 24.04 -14.08
C ASP A 612 21.23 25.41 -13.68
N GLN A 613 21.75 26.45 -14.34
CA GLN A 613 21.41 27.84 -14.06
C GLN A 613 19.96 28.17 -14.43
N ASP A 614 19.42 27.59 -15.51
CA ASP A 614 18.06 27.89 -15.97
C ASP A 614 17.02 27.39 -14.97
N ALA A 615 17.22 26.18 -14.44
CA ALA A 615 16.39 25.60 -13.38
C ALA A 615 16.38 26.47 -12.11
N LEU A 616 17.55 26.97 -11.69
CA LEU A 616 17.66 27.85 -10.54
C LEU A 616 16.97 29.20 -10.79
N LEU A 617 17.21 29.82 -11.95
CA LEU A 617 16.59 31.10 -12.31
C LEU A 617 15.05 30.99 -12.37
N GLN A 618 14.51 29.83 -12.77
CA GLN A 618 13.07 29.57 -12.74
C GLN A 618 12.52 29.59 -11.30
N ALA A 619 13.21 28.94 -10.35
CA ALA A 619 12.82 28.98 -8.94
C ALA A 619 12.92 30.41 -8.35
N GLN A 620 14.01 31.12 -8.64
CA GLN A 620 14.22 32.49 -8.17
C GLN A 620 13.18 33.49 -8.68
N LYS A 621 12.65 33.29 -9.90
CA LYS A 621 11.52 34.09 -10.42
C LYS A 621 10.25 33.92 -9.60
N ALA A 622 10.08 32.81 -8.89
CA ALA A 622 8.96 32.56 -7.98
C ALA A 622 9.21 33.13 -6.57
N GLY A 623 10.36 33.77 -6.32
CA GLY A 623 10.73 34.37 -5.04
C GLY A 623 11.36 33.40 -4.04
N THR A 624 11.78 32.21 -4.47
CA THR A 624 12.45 31.20 -3.63
C THR A 624 13.93 31.05 -3.98
N ASP A 625 14.66 30.19 -3.28
CA ASP A 625 15.98 29.69 -3.70
C ASP A 625 17.03 30.80 -3.93
N VAL A 626 17.00 31.84 -3.10
CA VAL A 626 17.92 32.99 -3.15
C VAL A 626 19.36 32.57 -2.84
N HIS A 627 19.57 31.60 -1.95
CA HIS A 627 20.87 31.08 -1.53
C HIS A 627 21.17 29.69 -2.12
N SER A 628 20.25 29.13 -2.91
CA SER A 628 20.48 27.93 -3.70
C SER A 628 21.54 28.17 -4.78
N ILE A 629 22.19 27.08 -5.21
CA ILE A 629 23.19 27.11 -6.27
C ILE A 629 22.90 26.02 -7.30
N PHE A 630 23.60 26.06 -8.43
CA PHE A 630 23.52 25.03 -9.45
C PHE A 630 24.88 24.37 -9.70
N GLY A 631 24.85 23.16 -10.25
CA GLY A 631 26.05 22.45 -10.72
C GLY A 631 25.96 20.94 -10.54
N ASP A 632 26.98 20.25 -11.05
CA ASP A 632 27.10 18.80 -10.91
C ASP A 632 27.17 18.40 -9.42
N PRO A 633 26.28 17.53 -8.92
CA PRO A 633 26.34 17.00 -7.57
C PRO A 633 27.65 16.25 -7.25
N GLN A 634 28.38 15.77 -8.26
CA GLN A 634 29.63 15.00 -8.11
C GLN A 634 29.44 13.76 -7.22
N PHE A 635 28.43 12.95 -7.54
CA PHE A 635 28.21 11.66 -6.86
C PHE A 635 29.46 10.77 -6.94
N ILE A 636 29.67 9.94 -5.91
CA ILE A 636 30.86 9.09 -5.80
C ILE A 636 30.78 7.89 -6.77
N HIS A 637 29.77 7.03 -6.63
CA HIS A 637 29.55 5.84 -7.48
C HIS A 637 28.04 5.63 -7.74
N PRO A 638 27.37 6.55 -8.46
CA PRO A 638 25.92 6.47 -8.70
C PRO A 638 25.51 5.19 -9.45
N GLU A 639 26.40 4.62 -10.27
CA GLU A 639 26.20 3.33 -10.96
C GLU A 639 26.11 2.13 -10.01
N LYS A 640 26.55 2.30 -8.76
CA LYS A 640 26.44 1.31 -7.67
C LYS A 640 25.43 1.74 -6.61
N GLY A 641 24.73 2.84 -6.80
CA GLY A 641 23.78 3.41 -5.83
C GLY A 641 24.45 4.21 -4.70
N ASP A 642 25.71 4.60 -4.86
CA ASP A 642 26.40 5.51 -3.93
C ASP A 642 26.20 6.95 -4.36
N TYR A 643 25.15 7.56 -3.81
CA TYR A 643 24.75 8.94 -4.08
C TYR A 643 25.29 9.94 -3.06
N ARG A 644 26.30 9.54 -2.27
CA ARG A 644 27.12 10.51 -1.54
C ARG A 644 27.89 11.36 -2.54
N VAL A 645 28.17 12.60 -2.15
CA VAL A 645 28.90 13.57 -2.98
C VAL A 645 30.36 13.69 -2.55
N LYS A 646 31.24 13.99 -3.51
CA LYS A 646 32.67 14.26 -3.24
C LYS A 646 32.85 15.53 -2.39
N ALA A 647 33.99 15.65 -1.72
CA ALA A 647 34.31 16.82 -0.89
C ALA A 647 34.33 18.16 -1.67
N SER A 648 34.55 18.12 -2.99
CA SER A 648 34.51 19.27 -3.89
C SER A 648 33.10 19.65 -4.36
N SER A 649 32.08 18.86 -4.00
CA SER A 649 30.73 19.03 -4.51
C SER A 649 30.12 20.38 -4.13
N PRO A 650 29.44 21.07 -5.06
CA PRO A 650 28.66 22.26 -4.73
C PRO A 650 27.56 21.97 -3.69
N ALA A 651 26.97 20.78 -3.66
CA ALA A 651 25.89 20.43 -2.73
C ALA A 651 26.25 20.75 -1.26
N LEU A 652 27.51 20.51 -0.87
CA LEU A 652 27.98 20.75 0.50
C LEU A 652 27.94 22.23 0.89
N LYS A 653 28.03 23.17 -0.08
CA LYS A 653 27.99 24.62 0.17
C LYS A 653 26.59 25.11 0.52
N VAL A 654 25.57 24.43 0.03
CA VAL A 654 24.17 24.71 0.37
C VAL A 654 23.70 23.88 1.55
N GLY A 655 24.60 23.31 2.35
CA GLY A 655 24.24 22.62 3.60
C GLY A 655 23.82 21.17 3.46
N PHE A 656 23.84 20.58 2.25
CA PHE A 656 23.67 19.14 2.08
C PHE A 656 24.77 18.38 2.84
N LYS A 657 24.40 17.27 3.48
CA LYS A 657 25.27 16.38 4.23
C LYS A 657 25.15 14.98 3.68
N ASN A 658 26.30 14.36 3.40
CA ASN A 658 26.34 12.95 3.06
C ASN A 658 25.69 12.09 4.16
N PHE A 659 24.89 11.12 3.73
CA PHE A 659 24.28 10.08 4.56
C PHE A 659 24.57 8.70 3.96
N SER A 660 24.28 7.62 4.68
CA SER A 660 24.57 6.26 4.21
C SER A 660 23.56 5.85 3.14
N THR A 661 24.02 5.38 1.99
CA THR A 661 23.16 4.92 0.89
C THR A 661 23.22 3.41 0.66
N ASP A 662 23.72 2.67 1.65
CA ASP A 662 23.97 1.22 1.61
C ASP A 662 23.22 0.42 2.69
N GLN A 663 22.38 1.10 3.49
CA GLN A 663 21.62 0.50 4.61
C GLN A 663 20.15 0.20 4.27
N PHE A 664 19.74 0.38 3.01
CA PHE A 664 18.35 0.21 2.59
C PHE A 664 17.94 -1.26 2.55
N GLY A 665 16.70 -1.53 2.95
CA GLY A 665 16.05 -2.82 2.82
C GLY A 665 16.35 -3.80 3.94
N VAL A 666 16.01 -5.06 3.69
CA VAL A 666 16.21 -6.17 4.64
C VAL A 666 17.66 -6.32 5.05
N THR A 667 17.90 -6.62 6.32
CA THR A 667 19.23 -6.79 6.91
C THR A 667 19.64 -8.26 7.04
N SER A 668 18.68 -9.18 7.17
CA SER A 668 18.93 -10.62 7.24
C SER A 668 19.64 -11.14 5.98
N ALA A 669 20.72 -11.90 6.16
CA ALA A 669 21.46 -12.51 5.04
C ALA A 669 20.58 -13.45 4.20
N SER A 670 19.69 -14.21 4.83
CA SER A 670 18.75 -15.10 4.15
C SER A 670 17.76 -14.33 3.28
N LEU A 671 17.23 -13.19 3.76
CA LEU A 671 16.30 -12.37 2.99
C LEU A 671 17.03 -11.60 1.88
N LYS A 672 18.21 -11.04 2.15
CA LYS A 672 19.04 -10.38 1.13
C LYS A 672 19.34 -11.29 -0.05
N ALA A 673 19.55 -12.59 0.18
CA ALA A 673 19.78 -13.57 -0.87
C ALA A 673 18.56 -13.82 -1.78
N LEU A 674 17.36 -13.46 -1.34
CA LEU A 674 16.10 -13.60 -2.11
C LEU A 674 15.73 -12.32 -2.87
N VAL A 675 16.29 -11.17 -2.51
CA VAL A 675 15.94 -9.86 -3.08
C VAL A 675 16.36 -9.76 -4.55
N ARG A 676 15.40 -9.42 -5.44
CA ARG A 676 15.73 -8.92 -6.78
C ARG A 676 16.28 -7.49 -6.65
N PRO A 677 17.53 -7.19 -7.05
CA PRO A 677 18.07 -5.83 -6.91
C PRO A 677 17.22 -4.78 -7.64
N VAL A 678 17.07 -3.59 -7.04
CA VAL A 678 16.42 -2.46 -7.69
C VAL A 678 17.18 -2.03 -8.94
N LYS A 679 16.45 -1.63 -9.98
CA LYS A 679 17.03 -1.03 -11.17
C LYS A 679 17.43 0.43 -10.88
N LEU A 680 18.73 0.69 -10.84
CA LEU A 680 19.27 2.04 -10.67
C LEU A 680 19.10 2.88 -11.95
N PRO A 681 18.73 4.17 -11.83
CA PRO A 681 18.63 5.05 -12.98
C PRO A 681 20.01 5.41 -13.53
N VAL A 682 20.09 5.61 -14.85
CA VAL A 682 21.25 6.28 -15.45
C VAL A 682 21.09 7.78 -15.21
N ILE A 683 22.12 8.41 -14.65
CA ILE A 683 22.11 9.85 -14.36
C ILE A 683 22.14 10.64 -15.68
N VAL A 684 21.18 11.54 -15.84
CA VAL A 684 21.05 12.38 -17.04
C VAL A 684 21.45 13.82 -16.71
N SER A 685 22.34 14.40 -17.51
CA SER A 685 22.98 15.70 -17.24
C SER A 685 22.30 16.91 -17.89
N ASP A 686 21.31 16.73 -18.76
CA ASP A 686 20.61 17.84 -19.41
C ASP A 686 19.34 18.22 -18.64
N GLY A 687 19.37 19.28 -17.84
CA GLY A 687 18.22 19.75 -17.03
C GLY A 687 17.05 20.35 -17.82
N LYS A 688 16.99 20.16 -19.14
CA LYS A 688 15.92 20.71 -20.00
C LYS A 688 14.55 20.20 -19.56
N SER A 689 13.63 21.13 -19.33
CA SER A 689 12.19 20.88 -19.24
C SER A 689 11.56 20.92 -20.63
N ASP A 690 10.46 20.22 -20.82
CA ASP A 690 9.64 20.38 -22.02
C ASP A 690 9.04 21.79 -22.04
N GLU A 691 9.11 22.46 -23.20
CA GLU A 691 8.58 23.82 -23.36
C GLU A 691 7.05 23.82 -23.19
N VAL A 692 6.55 24.60 -22.21
CA VAL A 692 5.11 24.69 -21.95
C VAL A 692 4.48 25.67 -22.95
N VAL A 693 3.66 25.14 -23.86
CA VAL A 693 2.91 25.95 -24.83
C VAL A 693 1.58 26.40 -24.23
N TYR A 694 1.35 27.72 -24.24
CA TYR A 694 0.11 28.34 -23.78
C TYR A 694 -0.73 28.84 -24.95
N TYR A 695 -2.05 28.86 -24.77
CA TYR A 695 -3.03 29.32 -25.75
C TYR A 695 -4.07 30.25 -25.10
N HIS A 696 -4.93 30.85 -25.93
CA HIS A 696 -6.01 31.72 -25.48
C HIS A 696 -7.37 31.24 -25.96
N PHE A 697 -8.25 30.87 -25.02
CA PHE A 697 -9.62 30.46 -25.30
C PHE A 697 -10.58 31.56 -24.82
N LEU A 698 -11.22 32.27 -25.75
CA LEU A 698 -12.21 33.32 -25.44
C LEU A 698 -11.75 34.34 -24.37
N GLY A 699 -10.47 34.69 -24.37
CA GLY A 699 -9.86 35.64 -23.42
C GLY A 699 -9.31 35.00 -22.13
N ALA A 700 -9.54 33.71 -21.88
CA ALA A 700 -8.86 32.95 -20.83
C ALA A 700 -7.51 32.40 -21.32
N LYS A 701 -6.53 32.26 -20.41
CA LYS A 701 -5.25 31.60 -20.68
C LYS A 701 -5.40 30.10 -20.41
N VAL A 702 -4.98 29.27 -21.37
CA VAL A 702 -5.18 27.81 -21.30
C VAL A 702 -3.95 27.04 -21.77
N LYS A 703 -3.87 25.75 -21.43
CA LYS A 703 -2.91 24.79 -22.01
C LYS A 703 -3.54 23.40 -22.15
N ASN A 704 -2.86 22.50 -22.85
CA ASN A 704 -3.22 21.08 -22.84
C ASN A 704 -2.91 20.50 -21.45
N LEU A 705 -3.80 19.68 -20.90
CA LEU A 705 -3.51 18.87 -19.72
C LEU A 705 -2.69 17.67 -20.16
N ASN A 706 -1.40 17.61 -19.80
CA ASN A 706 -0.47 16.63 -20.37
C ASN A 706 0.54 16.05 -19.38
N THR A 707 0.42 16.35 -18.08
CA THR A 707 1.33 15.82 -17.04
C THR A 707 0.58 15.10 -15.91
N LEU A 708 1.26 14.16 -15.24
CA LEU A 708 0.74 13.47 -14.05
C LEU A 708 0.39 14.44 -12.91
N GLY A 709 1.19 15.48 -12.72
CA GLY A 709 0.92 16.51 -11.71
C GLY A 709 -0.39 17.25 -11.99
N GLU A 710 -0.66 17.60 -13.25
CA GLU A 710 -1.92 18.25 -13.63
C GLU A 710 -3.11 17.30 -13.53
N ARG A 711 -2.93 16.02 -13.90
CA ARG A 711 -3.93 14.97 -13.68
C ARG A 711 -4.32 14.92 -12.20
N SER A 712 -3.34 14.88 -11.30
CA SER A 712 -3.54 14.84 -9.84
C SER A 712 -4.16 16.13 -9.27
N ALA A 713 -3.69 17.30 -9.73
CA ALA A 713 -4.20 18.59 -9.27
C ALA A 713 -5.66 18.87 -9.69
N THR A 714 -6.08 18.33 -10.84
CA THR A 714 -7.45 18.44 -11.35
C THR A 714 -8.35 17.27 -10.90
N GLY A 715 -7.74 16.15 -10.49
CA GLY A 715 -8.42 14.88 -10.19
C GLY A 715 -8.93 14.16 -11.45
N MET A 716 -8.27 14.37 -12.58
CA MET A 716 -8.64 13.79 -13.88
C MET A 716 -8.26 12.31 -13.99
N ALA A 717 -8.97 11.59 -14.86
CA ALA A 717 -8.73 10.18 -15.16
C ALA A 717 -7.42 9.92 -15.90
N THR A 718 -7.07 10.84 -16.80
CA THR A 718 -6.08 10.71 -17.86
C THR A 718 -5.61 12.11 -18.24
N GLU A 719 -4.43 12.21 -18.83
CA GLU A 719 -3.84 13.45 -19.30
C GLU A 719 -4.53 13.95 -20.59
N THR A 720 -5.76 14.45 -20.47
CA THR A 720 -6.60 14.90 -21.60
C THR A 720 -7.39 16.16 -21.28
N GLY A 721 -7.74 16.91 -22.33
CA GLY A 721 -8.54 18.12 -22.26
C GLY A 721 -7.71 19.40 -22.25
N VAL A 722 -8.39 20.52 -22.10
CA VAL A 722 -7.78 21.86 -22.06
C VAL A 722 -7.94 22.47 -20.67
N LEU A 723 -6.81 22.63 -19.96
CA LEU A 723 -6.73 23.19 -18.61
C LEU A 723 -6.83 24.72 -18.66
N ILE A 724 -7.74 25.28 -17.86
CA ILE A 724 -7.86 26.71 -17.62
C ILE A 724 -6.83 27.15 -16.59
N LEU A 725 -5.94 28.05 -16.98
CA LEU A 725 -4.89 28.59 -16.12
C LEU A 725 -5.27 29.93 -15.52
N GLU A 726 -6.01 30.76 -16.26
CA GLU A 726 -6.39 32.09 -15.81
C GLU A 726 -7.65 32.55 -16.55
N VAL A 727 -8.57 33.20 -15.84
CA VAL A 727 -9.77 33.82 -16.42
C VAL A 727 -9.82 35.30 -16.02
N PRO A 728 -9.24 36.21 -16.84
CA PRO A 728 -9.23 37.64 -16.56
C PRO A 728 -10.65 38.21 -16.42
N GLU A 729 -10.84 39.26 -15.63
CA GLU A 729 -12.17 39.91 -15.43
C GLU A 729 -12.84 40.37 -16.74
N LYS A 730 -12.03 40.73 -17.75
CA LYS A 730 -12.49 41.15 -19.06
C LYS A 730 -12.91 39.99 -19.97
N SER A 731 -12.59 38.76 -19.59
CA SER A 731 -12.94 37.56 -20.34
C SER A 731 -14.46 37.35 -20.31
N ILE A 732 -15.05 36.90 -21.42
CA ILE A 732 -16.46 36.48 -21.44
C ILE A 732 -16.72 35.24 -20.61
N LEU A 733 -15.65 34.55 -20.20
CA LEU A 733 -15.69 33.37 -19.33
C LEU A 733 -15.62 33.74 -17.84
N HIS A 734 -15.41 35.01 -17.50
CA HIS A 734 -15.32 35.46 -16.11
C HIS A 734 -16.63 35.19 -15.35
N GLY A 735 -16.52 34.63 -14.15
CA GLY A 735 -17.66 34.17 -13.35
C GLY A 735 -18.30 32.85 -13.81
N LEU A 736 -17.93 32.33 -15.00
CA LEU A 736 -18.38 31.02 -15.49
C LEU A 736 -17.29 29.96 -15.28
N LEU A 737 -16.09 30.23 -15.78
CA LEU A 737 -14.92 29.38 -15.61
C LEU A 737 -13.97 29.94 -14.55
N GLN A 738 -13.16 29.06 -13.99
CA GLN A 738 -12.12 29.38 -13.04
C GLN A 738 -10.85 28.58 -13.35
N GLU A 739 -9.74 28.98 -12.73
CA GLU A 739 -8.50 28.20 -12.75
C GLU A 739 -8.75 26.76 -12.27
N ASN A 740 -8.02 25.81 -12.84
CA ASN A 740 -8.12 24.37 -12.58
C ASN A 740 -9.35 23.67 -13.19
N ASP A 741 -10.21 24.40 -13.90
CA ASP A 741 -11.21 23.76 -14.76
C ASP A 741 -10.53 23.05 -15.92
N VAL A 742 -11.03 21.87 -16.28
CA VAL A 742 -10.61 21.16 -17.50
C VAL A 742 -11.77 21.11 -18.47
N LEU A 743 -11.63 21.75 -19.63
CA LEU A 743 -12.64 21.69 -20.68
C LEU A 743 -12.52 20.35 -21.43
N LEU A 744 -13.60 19.57 -21.38
CA LEU A 744 -13.69 18.22 -21.98
C LEU A 744 -14.68 18.14 -23.14
N MET A 745 -15.62 19.08 -23.22
CA MET A 745 -16.52 19.20 -24.37
C MET A 745 -16.82 20.65 -24.72
N CYS A 746 -16.96 20.92 -26.02
CA CYS A 746 -17.41 22.20 -26.55
C CYS A 746 -18.28 21.97 -27.79
N SER A 747 -19.42 22.66 -27.90
CA SER A 747 -20.38 22.48 -29.01
C SER A 747 -20.77 21.01 -29.24
N ASN A 748 -20.95 20.26 -28.15
CA ASN A 748 -21.21 18.81 -28.16
C ASN A 748 -20.12 17.93 -28.79
N GLN A 749 -18.93 18.47 -29.03
CA GLN A 749 -17.76 17.70 -29.47
C GLN A 749 -16.83 17.44 -28.28
N GLN A 750 -16.22 16.25 -28.25
CA GLN A 750 -15.19 15.91 -27.27
C GLN A 750 -13.92 16.71 -27.56
N ILE A 751 -13.32 17.26 -26.51
CA ILE A 751 -12.10 18.06 -26.56
C ILE A 751 -11.03 17.35 -25.74
N SER A 752 -10.02 16.83 -26.42
CA SER A 752 -8.89 16.13 -25.82
C SER A 752 -7.63 17.01 -25.76
N ASN A 753 -7.61 18.10 -26.53
CA ASN A 753 -6.49 19.04 -26.62
C ASN A 753 -6.93 20.37 -27.26
N TRP A 754 -6.01 21.33 -27.28
CA TRP A 754 -6.17 22.67 -27.85
C TRP A 754 -6.51 22.65 -29.34
N ASN A 755 -5.91 21.77 -30.14
CA ASN A 755 -6.15 21.74 -31.58
C ASN A 755 -7.62 21.42 -31.90
N GLU A 756 -8.24 20.54 -31.11
CA GLU A 756 -9.67 20.26 -31.19
C GLU A 756 -10.52 21.45 -30.72
N LEU A 757 -10.14 22.08 -29.60
CA LEU A 757 -10.86 23.25 -29.10
C LEU A 757 -10.80 24.43 -30.08
N ALA A 758 -9.64 24.70 -30.66
CA ALA A 758 -9.43 25.78 -31.62
C ALA A 758 -10.26 25.57 -32.90
N LYS A 759 -10.37 24.32 -33.38
CA LYS A 759 -11.24 23.96 -34.51
C LYS A 759 -12.70 24.25 -34.21
N VAL A 760 -13.17 23.87 -33.01
CA VAL A 760 -14.55 24.13 -32.57
C VAL A 760 -14.81 25.61 -32.40
N GLN A 761 -13.87 26.34 -31.79
CA GLN A 761 -13.96 27.78 -31.57
C GLN A 761 -14.07 28.56 -32.89
N GLY A 762 -13.37 28.12 -33.95
CA GLY A 762 -13.45 28.75 -35.28
C GLY A 762 -14.86 28.76 -35.89
N GLY A 763 -15.78 27.94 -35.39
CA GLY A 763 -17.18 27.89 -35.84
C GLY A 763 -18.17 28.76 -35.05
N PHE A 764 -17.71 29.50 -34.03
CA PHE A 764 -18.61 30.30 -33.18
C PHE A 764 -19.15 31.52 -33.90
N LYS A 765 -20.43 31.84 -33.65
CA LYS A 765 -21.10 33.06 -34.15
C LYS A 765 -21.49 33.97 -32.99
N ALA A 766 -21.39 35.29 -33.17
CA ALA A 766 -21.86 36.25 -32.18
C ALA A 766 -23.35 36.02 -31.85
N GLY A 767 -23.71 36.12 -30.57
CA GLY A 767 -25.05 35.82 -30.05
C GLY A 767 -25.37 34.33 -29.87
N GLN A 768 -24.48 33.42 -30.30
CA GLN A 768 -24.66 31.98 -30.11
C GLN A 768 -24.43 31.60 -28.64
N LYS A 769 -25.27 30.69 -28.13
CA LYS A 769 -24.99 29.94 -26.90
C LYS A 769 -24.24 28.66 -27.23
N VAL A 770 -23.05 28.51 -26.69
CA VAL A 770 -22.18 27.35 -26.90
C VAL A 770 -22.23 26.46 -25.65
N PRO A 771 -22.76 25.23 -25.73
CA PRO A 771 -22.69 24.31 -24.61
C PRO A 771 -21.25 23.84 -24.41
N ILE A 772 -20.79 23.86 -23.16
CA ILE A 772 -19.51 23.31 -22.75
C ILE A 772 -19.70 22.34 -21.57
N SER A 773 -18.78 21.37 -21.47
CA SER A 773 -18.65 20.55 -20.26
C SER A 773 -17.23 20.68 -19.73
N ILE A 774 -17.15 21.00 -18.44
CA ILE A 774 -15.89 21.15 -17.72
C ILE A 774 -15.81 20.14 -16.58
N PHE A 775 -14.61 19.76 -16.22
CA PHE A 775 -14.33 18.99 -15.00
C PHE A 775 -13.84 19.96 -13.93
N ARG A 776 -14.58 20.05 -12.82
CA ARG A 776 -14.29 20.92 -11.68
C ARG A 776 -14.56 20.17 -10.39
N ASN A 777 -13.63 20.24 -9.43
CA ASN A 777 -13.74 19.58 -8.13
C ASN A 777 -14.11 18.09 -8.29
N GLN A 778 -13.40 17.42 -9.21
CA GLN A 778 -13.61 16.01 -9.55
C GLN A 778 -15.02 15.64 -10.05
N SER A 779 -15.76 16.61 -10.59
CA SER A 779 -17.12 16.42 -11.09
C SER A 779 -17.30 17.08 -12.46
N LEU A 780 -18.06 16.45 -13.35
CA LEU A 780 -18.42 17.04 -14.63
C LEU A 780 -19.55 18.07 -14.44
N LYS A 781 -19.32 19.31 -14.86
CA LYS A 781 -20.31 20.39 -14.87
C LYS A 781 -20.63 20.77 -16.32
N LYS A 782 -21.91 20.90 -16.62
CA LYS A 782 -22.41 21.39 -17.92
C LYS A 782 -22.85 22.83 -17.77
N MET A 783 -22.49 23.66 -18.75
CA MET A 783 -22.86 25.08 -18.77
C MET A 783 -22.89 25.61 -20.20
N GLU A 784 -23.39 26.83 -20.38
CA GLU A 784 -23.44 27.49 -21.68
C GLU A 784 -22.64 28.80 -21.63
N VAL A 785 -21.90 29.08 -22.71
CA VAL A 785 -21.20 30.35 -22.90
C VAL A 785 -21.90 31.13 -24.00
N LEU A 786 -22.33 32.36 -23.70
CA LEU A 786 -22.86 33.27 -24.72
C LEU A 786 -21.69 33.96 -25.43
N ILE A 787 -21.52 33.69 -26.72
CA ILE A 787 -20.50 34.32 -27.56
C ILE A 787 -20.93 35.77 -27.82
N LYS A 788 -20.09 36.73 -27.39
CA LYS A 788 -20.35 38.15 -27.59
C LYS A 788 -19.88 38.64 -28.94
#